data_AF-A0A7X0DR54-F1
#
_entry.id   AF-A0A7X0DR54-F1
#
_cell.length_a   1.000
_cell.length_b   1.000
_cell.length_c   1.000
_cell.angle_alpha   90.00
_cell.angle_beta   90.00
_cell.angle_gamma   90.00
#
_symmetry.space_group_name_H-M   'P 1'
#
loop_
_entity.id
_entity.type
_entity.pdbx_description
1 polymer ?
#
loop_
_entity_poly.entity_id
_entity_poly.type
_entity_poly.pdbx_seq_one_letter_code
_entity_poly.pdbx_strand_id
1 'polypeptide(L)'
;MTKVLFFVVPLIVLIAGIGLFGYFTAGTLNGQMTLTRQTIDTLSSFQQLRSSLTAFTDLPSAATRDRLIASISDQEKGAATLDAMLIDPAQKQQIAAVRELGAKMQGGADALWAVSQERVNTEQAIDDAVAGLFKESQTARKQLDVLQDQANSKEAFVRALLLDASAYKNLAGRIAKLRKATAAAADPQKLGQAIGSLLPPLVKEVGDSGALASDKAQSQIAALKPVLDKLAPMAKDSSLTLEAYAPVDQDLQGLQEQFAKLASGNADTAIERFTGMDASISTLRSMVAIVNAAFKSIDDLRLHLSELNRRVDAESRDAVLADLKALRESAAKLVPLSGKNAALQDLAKKIEPSLATIEKDTSLLISIADRWRADKEAATALVADASHTLEQFVSTAQESGKEISQRSATMSLAAMIAGTVLAIIGGLMLIETLRGPLKRITQTMMRLADGDLNVAIGDGKRGDEIGDMIRSVTVFRDQALEKTRLEEVAETNRARDEREQARRAAEQARIEAEQSEALTALSEMLGKLANGNLAAEMSEDLAADYVAMAQTYNHAIDALRVTLAEVRNTTYEIAEGSTNLSGAADDLARRTEQQAAALEESSRVLGELTDSVRTTAENARQTSLSVAEAHRQAEHSAAVVAKAVDAMDAINRSSEKVTSIIGVIDEIAFQTNLLALNAGVEAARAGEAGRGFAVVAQEVRELAQRCAKAAREIKDLISNSASQVGAGVTLVEETGKALSAIMEHFTSINGLVQVISASTTTQYKGIDEVNNAVRDVEHITQHNAAMVEENTAEIHRLRQQVELLNERISHFQTADGRRTSPASIVRMAAVS
;
A
#
# COMPACT_ATOMS: atom_id res chain seq x y z
N MET A 1 13.40 -91.40 -26.35
CA MET A 1 13.65 -90.03 -25.86
C MET A 1 13.29 -88.91 -26.84
N THR A 2 13.22 -89.14 -28.16
CA THR A 2 13.08 -88.07 -29.18
C THR A 2 11.73 -87.34 -29.25
N LYS A 3 10.67 -87.84 -28.59
CA LYS A 3 9.32 -87.26 -28.67
C LYS A 3 9.02 -86.12 -27.68
N VAL A 4 9.78 -86.00 -26.59
CA VAL A 4 9.52 -84.98 -25.54
C VAL A 4 10.14 -83.63 -25.90
N LEU A 5 11.29 -83.62 -26.59
CA LEU A 5 12.00 -82.40 -26.97
C LEU A 5 11.22 -81.53 -27.98
N PHE A 6 10.38 -82.15 -28.81
CA PHE A 6 9.56 -81.46 -29.81
C PHE A 6 8.47 -80.54 -29.21
N PHE A 7 8.17 -80.69 -27.91
CA PHE A 7 7.08 -79.97 -27.23
C PHE A 7 7.54 -79.02 -26.13
N VAL A 8 8.71 -79.24 -25.52
CA VAL A 8 9.25 -78.36 -24.47
C VAL A 8 9.83 -77.07 -25.05
N VAL A 9 10.44 -77.12 -26.23
CA VAL A 9 11.06 -75.94 -26.88
C VAL A 9 10.02 -74.86 -27.25
N PRO A 10 8.87 -75.17 -27.89
CA PRO A 10 7.83 -74.16 -28.16
C PRO A 10 7.26 -73.49 -26.90
N LEU A 11 7.14 -74.25 -25.80
CA LEU A 11 6.61 -73.73 -24.52
C LEU A 11 7.57 -72.72 -23.88
N ILE A 12 8.89 -73.00 -23.91
CA ILE A 12 9.92 -72.09 -23.40
C ILE A 12 9.97 -70.81 -24.24
N VAL A 13 9.87 -70.91 -25.57
CA VAL A 13 9.82 -69.75 -26.48
C VAL A 13 8.58 -68.88 -26.20
N LEU A 14 7.43 -69.49 -25.89
CA LEU A 14 6.21 -68.78 -25.54
C LEU A 14 6.34 -68.04 -24.20
N ILE A 15 6.93 -68.68 -23.18
CA ILE A 15 7.17 -68.07 -21.86
C ILE A 15 8.16 -66.90 -21.99
N ALA A 16 9.24 -67.05 -22.77
CA ALA A 16 10.19 -65.98 -23.04
C ALA A 16 9.53 -64.81 -23.80
N GLY A 17 8.64 -65.10 -24.76
CA GLY A 17 7.88 -64.08 -25.49
C GLY A 17 6.92 -63.28 -24.61
N ILE A 18 6.22 -63.95 -23.69
CA ILE A 18 5.34 -63.28 -22.70
C ILE A 18 6.15 -62.42 -21.73
N GLY A 19 7.30 -62.90 -21.26
CA GLY A 19 8.21 -62.12 -20.40
C GLY A 19 8.74 -60.86 -21.08
N LEU A 20 9.16 -60.96 -22.35
CA LEU A 20 9.63 -59.82 -23.14
C LEU A 20 8.51 -58.78 -23.38
N PHE A 21 7.29 -59.25 -23.64
CA PHE A 21 6.12 -58.38 -23.83
C PHE A 21 5.68 -57.68 -22.53
N GLY A 22 5.74 -58.40 -21.40
CA GLY A 22 5.49 -57.83 -20.08
C GLY A 22 6.51 -56.73 -19.71
N TYR A 23 7.79 -56.95 -20.01
CA TYR A 23 8.84 -55.95 -19.82
C TYR A 23 8.61 -54.70 -20.69
N PHE A 24 8.27 -54.88 -21.97
CA PHE A 24 7.98 -53.78 -22.88
C PHE A 24 6.76 -52.97 -22.42
N THR A 25 5.69 -53.64 -22.00
CA THR A 25 4.48 -53.01 -21.47
C THR A 25 4.78 -52.22 -20.20
N ALA A 26 5.53 -52.80 -19.24
CA ALA A 26 5.93 -52.12 -18.01
C ALA A 26 6.80 -50.88 -18.28
N GLY A 27 7.73 -50.97 -19.24
CA GLY A 27 8.55 -49.84 -19.66
C GLY A 27 7.74 -48.69 -20.27
N THR A 28 6.74 -49.00 -21.11
CA THR A 28 5.86 -47.98 -21.69
C THR A 28 4.95 -47.30 -20.66
N LEU A 29 4.43 -48.05 -19.68
CA LEU A 29 3.61 -47.50 -18.59
C LEU A 29 4.42 -46.62 -17.62
N ASN A 30 5.65 -47.03 -17.28
CA ASN A 30 6.53 -46.22 -16.43
C ASN A 30 6.89 -44.89 -17.11
N GLY A 31 7.21 -44.91 -18.41
CA GLY A 31 7.46 -43.69 -19.19
C GLY A 31 6.28 -42.72 -19.23
N GLN A 32 5.04 -43.25 -19.33
CA GLN A 32 3.81 -42.44 -19.29
C GLN A 32 3.56 -41.80 -17.92
N MET A 33 3.86 -42.50 -16.81
CA MET A 33 3.74 -41.91 -15.46
C MET A 33 4.74 -40.79 -15.22
N THR A 34 6.00 -40.94 -15.69
CA THR A 34 7.01 -39.87 -15.61
C THR A 34 6.59 -38.65 -16.44
N LEU A 35 6.10 -38.87 -17.66
CA LEU A 35 5.57 -37.80 -18.52
C LEU A 35 4.40 -37.07 -17.85
N THR A 36 3.47 -37.81 -17.24
CA THR A 36 2.31 -37.23 -16.53
C THR A 36 2.74 -36.36 -15.35
N ARG A 37 3.69 -36.83 -14.52
CA ARG A 37 4.23 -36.05 -13.40
C ARG A 37 4.92 -34.77 -13.87
N GLN A 38 5.76 -34.87 -14.90
CA GLN A 38 6.45 -33.71 -15.47
C GLN A 38 5.46 -32.70 -16.08
N THR A 39 4.35 -33.18 -16.64
CA THR A 39 3.32 -32.31 -17.21
C THR A 39 2.53 -31.58 -16.12
N ILE A 40 2.29 -32.21 -14.95
CA ILE A 40 1.69 -31.56 -13.78
C ILE A 40 2.61 -30.47 -13.22
N ASP A 41 3.91 -30.75 -13.09
CA ASP A 41 4.89 -29.76 -12.62
C ASP A 41 4.98 -28.58 -13.60
N THR A 42 4.89 -28.85 -14.91
CA THR A 42 4.81 -27.80 -15.94
C THR A 42 3.51 -27.01 -15.81
N LEU A 43 2.36 -27.63 -15.54
CA LEU A 43 1.09 -26.92 -15.33
C LEU A 43 1.14 -25.99 -14.11
N SER A 44 1.82 -26.39 -13.04
CA SER A 44 2.05 -25.56 -11.85
C SER A 44 2.86 -24.31 -12.17
N SER A 45 3.91 -24.42 -12.99
CA SER A 45 4.73 -23.26 -13.39
C SER A 45 3.95 -22.24 -14.23
N PHE A 46 2.95 -22.68 -15.01
CA PHE A 46 2.02 -21.78 -15.70
C PHE A 46 1.12 -20.99 -14.76
N GLN A 47 0.62 -21.62 -13.68
CA GLN A 47 -0.18 -20.91 -12.67
C GLN A 47 0.66 -19.84 -11.95
N GLN A 48 1.91 -20.17 -11.63
CA GLN A 48 2.84 -19.24 -11.02
C GLN A 48 3.22 -18.09 -11.97
N LEU A 49 3.45 -18.38 -13.25
CA LEU A 49 3.68 -17.38 -14.29
C LEU A 49 2.48 -16.45 -14.47
N ARG A 50 1.27 -16.98 -14.50
CA ARG A 50 0.05 -16.16 -14.58
C ARG A 50 -0.09 -15.26 -13.35
N SER A 51 0.16 -15.79 -12.16
CA SER A 51 0.10 -15.04 -10.90
C SER A 51 1.13 -13.91 -10.87
N SER A 52 2.38 -14.17 -11.27
CA SER A 52 3.43 -13.15 -11.30
C SER A 52 3.21 -12.11 -12.40
N LEU A 53 2.63 -12.50 -13.55
CA LEU A 53 2.21 -11.56 -14.59
C LEU A 53 1.10 -10.62 -14.08
N THR A 54 0.08 -11.15 -13.41
CA THR A 54 -0.97 -10.33 -12.78
C THR A 54 -0.36 -9.38 -11.75
N ALA A 55 0.47 -9.89 -10.83
CA ALA A 55 1.11 -9.06 -9.81
C ALA A 55 1.97 -7.93 -10.40
N PHE A 56 2.71 -8.20 -11.48
CA PHE A 56 3.49 -7.19 -12.20
C PHE A 56 2.63 -6.18 -12.94
N THR A 57 1.57 -6.63 -13.61
CA THR A 57 0.69 -5.76 -14.41
C THR A 57 -0.31 -4.95 -13.57
N ASP A 58 -0.50 -5.31 -12.31
CA ASP A 58 -1.30 -4.54 -11.36
C ASP A 58 -0.43 -3.55 -10.56
N LEU A 59 0.79 -3.95 -10.19
CA LEU A 59 1.76 -3.10 -9.51
C LEU A 59 3.17 -3.26 -10.11
N PRO A 60 3.50 -2.54 -11.19
CA PRO A 60 4.80 -2.63 -11.82
C PRO A 60 5.90 -2.04 -10.92
N SER A 61 6.89 -2.86 -10.59
CA SER A 61 8.06 -2.51 -9.79
C SER A 61 9.23 -3.42 -10.15
N ALA A 62 10.45 -3.05 -9.76
CA ALA A 62 11.61 -3.92 -9.96
C ALA A 62 11.39 -5.31 -9.32
N ALA A 63 10.83 -5.35 -8.10
CA ALA A 63 10.58 -6.60 -7.38
C ALA A 63 9.49 -7.48 -8.01
N THR A 64 8.45 -6.89 -8.61
CA THR A 64 7.41 -7.66 -9.32
C THR A 64 7.89 -8.09 -10.71
N ARG A 65 8.72 -7.28 -11.38
CA ARG A 65 9.41 -7.65 -12.62
C ARG A 65 10.36 -8.84 -12.42
N ASP A 66 11.20 -8.80 -11.39
CA ASP A 66 12.15 -9.88 -11.12
C ASP A 66 11.43 -11.20 -10.82
N ARG A 67 10.31 -11.14 -10.08
CA ARG A 67 9.44 -12.31 -9.85
C ARG A 67 8.80 -12.85 -11.13
N LEU A 68 8.35 -11.97 -12.03
CA LEU A 68 7.84 -12.36 -13.34
C LEU A 68 8.94 -13.04 -14.17
N ILE A 69 10.13 -12.45 -14.25
CA ILE A 69 11.29 -13.00 -14.97
C ILE A 69 11.68 -14.37 -14.41
N ALA A 70 11.72 -14.54 -13.09
CA ALA A 70 11.99 -15.83 -12.46
C ALA A 70 10.94 -16.89 -12.84
N SER A 71 9.65 -16.51 -12.81
CA SER A 71 8.55 -17.41 -13.20
C SER A 71 8.61 -17.79 -14.69
N ILE A 72 9.00 -16.85 -15.56
CA ILE A 72 9.25 -17.12 -16.98
C ILE A 72 10.38 -18.14 -17.14
N SER A 73 11.50 -17.96 -16.41
CA SER A 73 12.63 -18.90 -16.45
C SER A 73 12.26 -20.29 -15.95
N ASP A 74 11.46 -20.39 -14.89
CA ASP A 74 11.02 -21.69 -14.36
C ASP A 74 10.03 -22.39 -15.30
N GLN A 75 9.14 -21.63 -15.96
CA GLN A 75 8.29 -22.15 -17.03
C GLN A 75 9.12 -22.67 -18.20
N GLU A 76 10.14 -21.92 -18.64
CA GLU A 76 11.04 -22.31 -19.73
C GLU A 76 11.83 -23.59 -19.41
N LYS A 77 12.34 -23.73 -18.18
CA LYS A 77 12.98 -24.98 -17.71
C LYS A 77 12.00 -26.15 -17.72
N GLY A 78 10.76 -25.94 -17.26
CA GLY A 78 9.70 -26.94 -17.28
C GLY A 78 9.37 -27.42 -18.70
N ALA A 79 9.20 -26.47 -19.62
CA ALA A 79 8.95 -26.74 -21.03
C ALA A 79 10.11 -27.45 -21.72
N ALA A 80 11.36 -27.08 -21.43
CA ALA A 80 12.55 -27.75 -21.95
C ALA A 80 12.67 -29.19 -21.44
N THR A 81 12.39 -29.41 -20.16
CA THR A 81 12.38 -30.76 -19.56
C THR A 81 11.30 -31.63 -20.19
N LEU A 82 10.10 -31.08 -20.42
CA LEU A 82 9.02 -31.77 -21.12
C LEU A 82 9.43 -32.11 -22.57
N ASP A 83 9.98 -31.16 -23.33
CA ASP A 83 10.44 -31.40 -24.71
C ASP A 83 11.53 -32.47 -24.80
N ALA A 84 12.44 -32.54 -23.82
CA ALA A 84 13.49 -33.56 -23.76
C ALA A 84 12.93 -34.98 -23.54
N MET A 85 11.78 -35.12 -22.88
CA MET A 85 11.10 -36.40 -22.67
C MET A 85 10.28 -36.86 -23.88
N LEU A 86 9.93 -35.95 -24.80
CA LEU A 86 9.19 -36.30 -26.02
C LEU A 86 10.13 -36.83 -27.10
N ILE A 87 9.85 -38.05 -27.57
CA ILE A 87 10.63 -38.69 -28.65
C ILE A 87 9.94 -38.46 -30.01
N ASP A 88 8.61 -38.38 -30.04
CA ASP A 88 7.82 -38.21 -31.27
C ASP A 88 7.85 -36.75 -31.76
N PRO A 89 8.33 -36.48 -33.00
CA PRO A 89 8.30 -35.14 -33.60
C PRO A 89 6.90 -34.52 -33.65
N ALA A 90 5.84 -35.32 -33.81
CA ALA A 90 4.47 -34.81 -33.82
C ALA A 90 4.05 -34.27 -32.46
N GLN A 91 4.46 -34.94 -31.37
CA GLN A 91 4.22 -34.48 -29.99
C GLN A 91 5.02 -33.22 -29.67
N LYS A 92 6.28 -33.12 -30.15
CA LYS A 92 7.07 -31.89 -30.02
C LYS A 92 6.41 -30.71 -30.72
N GLN A 93 5.80 -30.93 -31.88
CA GLN A 93 5.07 -29.91 -32.61
C GLN A 93 3.79 -29.47 -31.87
N GLN A 94 3.10 -30.40 -31.20
CA GLN A 94 1.91 -30.09 -30.40
C GLN A 94 2.20 -29.15 -29.22
N ILE A 95 3.40 -29.19 -28.64
CA ILE A 95 3.80 -28.30 -27.54
C ILE A 95 4.60 -27.07 -27.98
N ALA A 96 4.62 -26.72 -29.28
CA ALA A 96 5.43 -25.63 -29.80
C ALA A 96 5.13 -24.28 -29.11
N ALA A 97 3.85 -23.97 -28.86
CA ALA A 97 3.45 -22.75 -28.15
C ALA A 97 4.00 -22.70 -26.70
N VAL A 98 4.06 -23.84 -26.02
CA VAL A 98 4.63 -23.98 -24.66
C VAL A 98 6.14 -23.74 -24.66
N ARG A 99 6.84 -24.22 -25.70
CA ARG A 99 8.30 -24.04 -25.85
C ARG A 99 8.69 -22.60 -26.19
N GLU A 100 7.91 -21.94 -27.04
CA GLU A 100 8.20 -20.56 -27.46
C GLU A 100 7.75 -19.52 -26.44
N LEU A 101 6.91 -19.89 -25.47
CA LEU A 101 6.33 -18.96 -24.50
C LEU A 101 7.39 -18.17 -23.75
N GLY A 102 8.45 -18.82 -23.26
CA GLY A 102 9.50 -18.16 -22.46
C GLY A 102 10.11 -16.96 -23.18
N ALA A 103 10.54 -17.15 -24.44
CA ALA A 103 11.12 -16.09 -25.24
C ALA A 103 10.12 -14.96 -25.57
N LYS A 104 8.87 -15.30 -25.90
CA LYS A 104 7.81 -14.31 -26.17
C LYS A 104 7.45 -13.52 -24.92
N MET A 105 7.40 -14.17 -23.76
CA MET A 105 7.10 -13.54 -22.47
C MET A 105 8.23 -12.66 -21.97
N GLN A 106 9.51 -13.00 -22.21
CA GLN A 106 10.62 -12.10 -21.92
C GLN A 106 10.49 -10.78 -22.70
N GLY A 107 10.23 -10.87 -24.02
CA GLY A 107 10.00 -9.68 -24.84
C GLY A 107 8.78 -8.87 -24.39
N GLY A 108 7.67 -9.54 -24.04
CA GLY A 108 6.48 -8.88 -23.51
C GLY A 108 6.70 -8.20 -22.14
N ALA A 109 7.46 -8.84 -21.24
CA ALA A 109 7.80 -8.29 -19.93
C ALA A 109 8.69 -7.04 -20.05
N ASP A 110 9.66 -7.05 -20.98
CA ASP A 110 10.50 -5.89 -21.25
C ASP A 110 9.73 -4.74 -21.90
N ALA A 111 8.80 -5.03 -22.82
CA ALA A 111 7.92 -4.03 -23.42
C ALA A 111 7.02 -3.38 -22.36
N LEU A 112 6.35 -4.18 -21.53
CA LEU A 112 5.55 -3.68 -20.40
C LEU A 112 6.40 -2.84 -19.45
N TRP A 113 7.60 -3.31 -19.09
CA TRP A 113 8.50 -2.54 -18.24
C TRP A 113 8.88 -1.19 -18.85
N ALA A 114 9.22 -1.14 -20.13
CA ALA A 114 9.52 0.10 -20.83
C ALA A 114 8.35 1.07 -20.80
N VAL A 115 7.12 0.60 -21.05
CA VAL A 115 5.89 1.41 -20.97
C VAL A 115 5.65 1.92 -19.54
N SER A 116 5.87 1.08 -18.52
CA SER A 116 5.74 1.52 -17.13
C SER A 116 6.74 2.61 -16.75
N GLN A 117 7.97 2.54 -17.25
CA GLN A 117 8.99 3.57 -17.00
C GLN A 117 8.70 4.86 -17.77
N GLU A 118 8.22 4.74 -19.02
CA GLU A 118 7.75 5.88 -19.79
C GLU A 118 6.62 6.61 -19.06
N ARG A 119 5.68 5.86 -18.44
CA ARG A 119 4.61 6.42 -17.60
C ARG A 119 5.17 7.23 -16.42
N VAL A 120 6.04 6.63 -15.61
CA VAL A 120 6.63 7.29 -14.43
C VAL A 120 7.37 8.57 -14.82
N ASN A 121 8.17 8.51 -15.90
CA ASN A 121 8.88 9.68 -16.40
C ASN A 121 7.93 10.79 -16.89
N THR A 122 6.82 10.41 -17.51
CA THR A 122 5.79 11.36 -18.00
C THR A 122 5.03 12.01 -16.84
N GLU A 123 4.64 11.23 -15.84
CA GLU A 123 4.01 11.74 -14.61
C GLU A 123 4.94 12.72 -13.88
N GLN A 124 6.24 12.38 -13.75
CA GLN A 124 7.23 13.28 -13.14
C GLN A 124 7.42 14.58 -13.94
N ALA A 125 7.44 14.51 -15.28
CA ALA A 125 7.57 15.70 -16.12
C ALA A 125 6.37 16.65 -15.97
N ILE A 126 5.16 16.11 -15.81
CA ILE A 126 3.95 16.88 -15.52
C ILE A 126 4.06 17.53 -14.14
N ASP A 127 4.47 16.80 -13.11
CA ASP A 127 4.65 17.33 -11.75
C ASP A 127 5.67 18.48 -11.70
N ASP A 128 6.80 18.30 -12.39
CA ASP A 128 7.84 19.33 -12.53
C ASP A 128 7.31 20.57 -13.26
N ALA A 129 6.51 20.37 -14.32
CA ALA A 129 5.88 21.47 -15.06
C ALA A 129 4.89 22.26 -14.19
N VAL A 130 4.05 21.57 -13.40
CA VAL A 130 3.12 22.18 -12.43
C VAL A 130 3.88 22.93 -11.33
N ALA A 131 4.97 22.37 -10.81
CA ALA A 131 5.83 23.07 -9.86
C ALA A 131 6.44 24.35 -10.48
N GLY A 132 6.81 24.29 -11.76
CA GLY A 132 7.23 25.47 -12.55
C GLY A 132 6.16 26.55 -12.63
N LEU A 133 4.90 26.19 -12.92
CA LEU A 133 3.77 27.13 -12.95
C LEU A 133 3.59 27.83 -11.59
N PHE A 134 3.64 27.06 -10.51
CA PHE A 134 3.48 27.59 -9.16
C PHE A 134 4.62 28.55 -8.76
N LYS A 135 5.85 28.26 -9.19
CA LYS A 135 7.01 29.14 -8.95
C LYS A 135 6.87 30.47 -9.68
N GLU A 136 6.46 30.46 -10.95
CA GLU A 136 6.24 31.68 -11.72
C GLU A 136 5.04 32.49 -11.20
N SER A 137 3.95 31.84 -10.77
CA SER A 137 2.80 32.52 -10.17
C SER A 137 3.15 33.17 -8.82
N GLN A 138 3.96 32.54 -7.97
CA GLN A 138 4.51 33.16 -6.76
C GLN A 138 5.38 34.38 -7.06
N THR A 139 6.15 34.32 -8.14
CA THR A 139 7.00 35.45 -8.57
C THR A 139 6.12 36.63 -9.00
N ALA A 140 5.05 36.37 -9.75
CA ALA A 140 4.05 37.38 -10.11
C ALA A 140 3.36 37.98 -8.87
N ARG A 141 3.00 37.15 -7.89
CA ARG A 141 2.39 37.59 -6.62
C ARG A 141 3.30 38.55 -5.85
N LYS A 142 4.58 38.21 -5.67
CA LYS A 142 5.55 39.08 -4.99
C LYS A 142 5.69 40.43 -5.69
N GLN A 143 5.69 40.45 -7.02
CA GLN A 143 5.75 41.70 -7.79
C GLN A 143 4.50 42.55 -7.62
N LEU A 144 3.34 41.91 -7.49
CA LEU A 144 2.08 42.58 -7.23
C LEU A 144 2.02 43.17 -5.82
N ASP A 145 2.55 42.46 -4.81
CA ASP A 145 2.65 42.97 -3.44
C ASP A 145 3.56 44.21 -3.39
N VAL A 146 4.69 44.22 -4.13
CA VAL A 146 5.54 45.42 -4.26
C VAL A 146 4.79 46.59 -4.90
N LEU A 147 3.99 46.35 -5.95
CA LEU A 147 3.18 47.40 -6.57
C LEU A 147 2.10 47.93 -5.62
N GLN A 148 1.53 47.06 -4.77
CA GLN A 148 0.56 47.42 -3.74
C GLN A 148 1.19 48.29 -2.65
N ASP A 149 2.38 47.93 -2.17
CA ASP A 149 3.12 48.73 -1.18
C ASP A 149 3.50 50.10 -1.74
N GLN A 150 3.89 50.17 -3.01
CA GLN A 150 4.17 51.44 -3.70
C GLN A 150 2.90 52.30 -3.82
N ALA A 151 1.75 51.70 -4.12
CA ALA A 151 0.48 52.42 -4.19
C ALA A 151 0.07 52.96 -2.81
N ASN A 152 0.13 52.13 -1.77
CA ASN A 152 -0.17 52.52 -0.39
C ASN A 152 0.78 53.63 0.10
N SER A 153 2.06 53.57 -0.24
CA SER A 153 3.04 54.61 0.10
C SER A 153 2.74 55.95 -0.58
N LYS A 154 2.30 55.92 -1.85
CA LYS A 154 1.88 57.13 -2.57
C LYS A 154 0.62 57.74 -1.96
N GLU A 155 -0.35 56.90 -1.57
CA GLU A 155 -1.56 57.34 -0.88
C GLU A 155 -1.24 58.01 0.45
N ALA A 156 -0.38 57.38 1.26
CA ALA A 156 0.06 57.94 2.54
C ALA A 156 0.75 59.31 2.36
N PHE A 157 1.57 59.46 1.31
CA PHE A 157 2.22 60.72 0.99
C PHE A 157 1.22 61.82 0.60
N VAL A 158 0.22 61.52 -0.24
CA VAL A 158 -0.84 62.48 -0.60
C VAL A 158 -1.65 62.88 0.64
N ARG A 159 -1.97 61.91 1.49
CA ARG A 159 -2.66 62.18 2.77
C ARG A 159 -1.87 63.11 3.67
N ALA A 160 -0.55 62.90 3.79
CA ALA A 160 0.34 63.78 4.55
C ALA A 160 0.36 65.21 3.98
N LEU A 161 0.45 65.37 2.65
CA LEU A 161 0.39 66.69 2.01
C LEU A 161 -0.92 67.44 2.30
N LEU A 162 -2.05 66.73 2.31
CA LEU A 162 -3.36 67.33 2.62
C LEU A 162 -3.45 67.76 4.08
N LEU A 163 -2.91 66.95 5.01
CA LEU A 163 -2.83 67.30 6.43
C LEU A 163 -1.93 68.53 6.65
N ASP A 164 -0.76 68.57 6.02
CA ASP A 164 0.14 69.72 6.04
C ASP A 164 -0.54 70.98 5.47
N ALA A 165 -1.21 70.84 4.32
CA ALA A 165 -1.94 71.96 3.71
C ALA A 165 -3.03 72.51 4.62
N SER A 166 -3.77 71.62 5.30
CA SER A 166 -4.79 72.00 6.30
C SER A 166 -4.17 72.73 7.49
N ALA A 167 -3.07 72.21 8.04
CA ALA A 167 -2.34 72.82 9.15
C ALA A 167 -1.88 74.25 8.80
N TYR A 168 -1.22 74.44 7.67
CA TYR A 168 -0.79 75.77 7.22
C TYR A 168 -1.96 76.72 6.95
N LYS A 169 -3.03 76.22 6.32
CA LYS A 169 -4.23 77.04 6.02
C LYS A 169 -4.88 77.55 7.31
N ASN A 170 -5.01 76.70 8.31
CA ASN A 170 -5.59 77.07 9.59
C ASN A 170 -4.73 78.10 10.32
N LEU A 171 -3.41 77.90 10.36
CA LEU A 171 -2.46 78.84 10.96
C LEU A 171 -2.48 80.19 10.25
N ALA A 172 -2.40 80.22 8.91
CA ALA A 172 -2.53 81.45 8.14
C ALA A 172 -3.85 82.17 8.43
N GLY A 173 -4.96 81.43 8.54
CA GLY A 173 -6.27 81.98 8.90
C GLY A 173 -6.32 82.59 10.30
N ARG A 174 -5.69 81.97 11.30
CA ARG A 174 -5.59 82.51 12.67
C ARG A 174 -4.73 83.77 12.72
N ILE A 175 -3.58 83.76 12.04
CA ILE A 175 -2.70 84.92 11.95
C ILE A 175 -3.44 86.08 11.26
N ALA A 176 -4.12 85.82 10.15
CA ALA A 176 -4.91 86.84 9.44
C ALA A 176 -6.00 87.45 10.33
N LYS A 177 -6.68 86.64 11.16
CA LYS A 177 -7.66 87.14 12.15
C LYS A 177 -7.01 88.03 13.21
N LEU A 178 -5.86 87.62 13.77
CA LEU A 178 -5.09 88.42 14.73
C LEU A 178 -4.71 89.77 14.13
N ARG A 179 -4.10 89.77 12.93
CA ARG A 179 -3.68 90.97 12.23
C ARG A 179 -4.82 91.92 11.88
N LYS A 180 -5.95 91.37 11.43
CA LYS A 180 -7.15 92.18 11.15
C LYS A 180 -7.69 92.85 12.41
N ALA A 181 -7.67 92.16 13.55
CA ALA A 181 -8.13 92.70 14.83
C ALA A 181 -7.18 93.78 15.38
N THR A 182 -5.86 93.59 15.24
CA THR A 182 -4.87 94.58 15.69
C THR A 182 -4.83 95.81 14.78
N ALA A 183 -5.02 95.66 13.47
CA ALA A 183 -5.14 96.78 12.53
C ALA A 183 -6.41 97.65 12.78
N ALA A 184 -7.46 97.07 13.34
CA ALA A 184 -8.71 97.78 13.66
C ALA A 184 -8.69 98.48 15.04
N ALA A 185 -7.61 98.33 15.82
CA ALA A 185 -7.50 98.91 17.16
C ALA A 185 -7.14 100.40 17.09
N ALA A 186 -8.06 101.27 17.54
CA ALA A 186 -7.92 102.72 17.47
C ALA A 186 -7.07 103.35 18.61
N ASP A 187 -6.78 102.59 19.67
CA ASP A 187 -6.02 103.07 20.84
C ASP A 187 -5.11 101.94 21.42
N PRO A 188 -4.06 102.30 22.18
CA PRO A 188 -3.12 101.35 22.81
C PRO A 188 -3.79 100.24 23.63
N GLN A 189 -4.88 100.57 24.32
CA GLN A 189 -5.57 99.64 25.21
C GLN A 189 -6.35 98.57 24.43
N LYS A 190 -6.99 98.96 23.32
CA LYS A 190 -7.64 98.02 22.39
C LYS A 190 -6.64 97.15 21.63
N LEU A 191 -5.45 97.67 21.34
CA LEU A 191 -4.40 96.90 20.67
C LEU A 191 -3.93 95.73 21.55
N GLY A 192 -3.61 96.00 22.82
CA GLY A 192 -3.27 94.97 23.80
C GLY A 192 -4.39 93.93 24.01
N GLN A 193 -5.66 94.37 24.07
CA GLN A 193 -6.82 93.48 24.18
C GLN A 193 -7.04 92.60 22.94
N ALA A 194 -6.83 93.13 21.74
CA ALA A 194 -6.91 92.36 20.50
C ALA A 194 -5.85 91.25 20.45
N ILE A 195 -4.62 91.56 20.86
CA ILE A 195 -3.54 90.56 20.97
C ILE A 195 -3.89 89.53 22.06
N GLY A 196 -4.27 89.97 23.26
CA GLY A 196 -4.55 89.09 24.40
C GLY A 196 -5.73 88.12 24.17
N SER A 197 -6.72 88.51 23.37
CA SER A 197 -7.88 87.66 23.06
C SER A 197 -7.60 86.62 21.95
N LEU A 198 -6.75 86.93 20.99
CA LEU A 198 -6.48 86.07 19.82
C LEU A 198 -5.16 85.29 19.90
N LEU A 199 -4.26 85.64 20.82
CA LEU A 199 -3.02 84.92 21.05
C LEU A 199 -3.24 83.49 21.61
N PRO A 200 -4.07 83.23 22.65
CA PRO A 200 -4.29 81.86 23.14
C PRO A 200 -4.88 80.90 22.09
N PRO A 201 -5.89 81.30 21.29
CA PRO A 201 -6.37 80.48 20.17
C PRO A 201 -5.30 80.20 19.10
N LEU A 202 -4.41 81.16 18.83
CA LEU A 202 -3.30 80.97 17.88
C LEU A 202 -2.26 79.99 18.43
N VAL A 203 -1.90 80.10 19.71
CA VAL A 203 -0.99 79.16 20.39
C VAL A 203 -1.57 77.74 20.40
N LYS A 204 -2.86 77.60 20.67
CA LYS A 204 -3.55 76.30 20.60
C LYS A 204 -3.49 75.72 19.17
N GLU A 205 -3.81 76.53 18.16
CA GLU A 205 -3.76 76.10 16.76
C GLU A 205 -2.36 75.63 16.34
N VAL A 206 -1.29 76.24 16.86
CA VAL A 206 0.10 75.79 16.63
C VAL A 206 0.34 74.40 17.19
N GLY A 207 -0.19 74.09 18.37
CA GLY A 207 -0.14 72.74 18.94
C GLY A 207 -0.93 71.72 18.12
N ASP A 208 -2.19 72.04 17.81
CA ASP A 208 -3.09 71.17 17.07
C ASP A 208 -2.58 70.91 15.64
N SER A 209 -2.13 71.97 14.95
CA SER A 209 -1.53 71.89 13.61
C SER A 209 -0.19 71.15 13.63
N GLY A 210 0.61 71.31 14.69
CA GLY A 210 1.85 70.56 14.86
C GLY A 210 1.63 69.06 15.02
N ALA A 211 0.60 68.65 15.76
CA ALA A 211 0.27 67.24 15.98
C ALA A 211 -0.19 66.51 14.71
N LEU A 212 -0.80 67.24 13.76
CA LEU A 212 -1.31 66.70 12.49
C LEU A 212 -0.29 66.76 11.36
N ALA A 213 0.67 67.68 11.45
CA ALA A 213 1.65 67.96 10.41
C ALA A 213 2.80 66.95 10.36
N SER A 214 3.35 66.74 9.18
CA SER A 214 4.59 66.00 8.95
C SER A 214 5.78 66.66 9.64
N ASP A 215 6.87 65.93 9.86
CA ASP A 215 8.11 66.46 10.48
C ASP A 215 8.63 67.72 9.77
N LYS A 216 8.53 67.74 8.44
CA LYS A 216 8.91 68.90 7.63
C LYS A 216 8.02 70.09 7.93
N ALA A 217 6.73 69.86 8.05
CA ALA A 217 5.77 70.93 8.32
C ALA A 217 5.84 71.41 9.78
N GLN A 218 6.06 70.52 10.74
CA GLN A 218 6.33 70.87 12.14
C GLN A 218 7.53 71.81 12.27
N SER A 219 8.63 71.54 11.55
CA SER A 219 9.82 72.41 11.54
C SER A 219 9.50 73.81 11.02
N GLN A 220 8.64 73.92 10.01
CA GLN A 220 8.23 75.21 9.44
C GLN A 220 7.25 75.96 10.36
N ILE A 221 6.33 75.23 11.00
CA ILE A 221 5.39 75.79 12.00
C ILE A 221 6.15 76.34 13.22
N ALA A 222 7.26 75.71 13.60
CA ALA A 222 8.10 76.17 14.72
C ALA A 222 8.64 77.60 14.53
N ALA A 223 8.70 78.12 13.30
CA ALA A 223 9.06 79.52 13.02
C ALA A 223 8.08 80.54 13.61
N LEU A 224 6.87 80.12 14.00
CA LEU A 224 5.90 80.98 14.69
C LEU A 224 6.28 81.23 16.14
N LYS A 225 7.01 80.31 16.79
CA LYS A 225 7.32 80.36 18.22
C LYS A 225 8.03 81.66 18.65
N PRO A 226 9.10 82.12 17.99
CA PRO A 226 9.75 83.38 18.36
C PRO A 226 8.81 84.60 18.27
N VAL A 227 7.86 84.58 17.33
CA VAL A 227 6.87 85.66 17.16
C VAL A 227 5.82 85.62 18.25
N LEU A 228 5.37 84.42 18.64
CA LEU A 228 4.47 84.23 19.79
C LEU A 228 5.11 84.67 21.11
N ASP A 229 6.40 84.36 21.31
CA ASP A 229 7.14 84.78 22.49
C ASP A 229 7.27 86.31 22.58
N LYS A 230 7.39 87.01 21.44
CA LYS A 230 7.35 88.49 21.37
C LYS A 230 5.94 89.06 21.65
N LEU A 231 4.88 88.38 21.21
CA LEU A 231 3.48 88.81 21.40
C LEU A 231 2.99 88.65 22.83
N ALA A 232 3.48 87.64 23.55
CA ALA A 232 3.05 87.31 24.91
C ALA A 232 3.17 88.46 25.94
N PRO A 233 4.30 89.20 26.03
CA PRO A 233 4.38 90.37 26.91
C PRO A 233 3.55 91.55 26.41
N MET A 234 3.45 91.76 25.09
CA MET A 234 2.67 92.85 24.47
C MET A 234 1.16 92.73 24.76
N ALA A 235 0.65 91.50 24.91
CA ALA A 235 -0.74 91.24 25.27
C ALA A 235 -1.17 91.81 26.64
N LYS A 236 -0.21 92.13 27.52
CA LYS A 236 -0.45 92.64 28.88
C LYS A 236 -0.02 94.10 29.07
N ASP A 237 0.61 94.70 28.06
CA ASP A 237 1.08 96.08 28.10
C ASP A 237 -0.05 97.06 27.76
N SER A 238 -0.48 97.84 28.77
CA SER A 238 -1.54 98.84 28.61
C SER A 238 -1.07 100.14 27.94
N SER A 239 0.24 100.27 27.68
CA SER A 239 0.90 101.41 27.05
C SER A 239 1.44 101.11 25.64
N LEU A 240 1.11 99.95 25.08
CA LEU A 240 1.62 99.47 23.79
C LEU A 240 1.28 100.43 22.63
N THR A 241 2.29 100.97 21.97
CA THR A 241 2.11 101.82 20.79
C THR A 241 2.07 101.00 19.50
N LEU A 242 1.43 101.54 18.45
CA LEU A 242 1.48 100.94 17.12
C LEU A 242 2.92 100.81 16.60
N GLU A 243 3.80 101.75 16.93
CA GLU A 243 5.21 101.73 16.54
C GLU A 243 5.97 100.55 17.16
N ALA A 244 5.68 100.21 18.43
CA ALA A 244 6.29 99.07 19.11
C ALA A 244 5.76 97.72 18.60
N TYR A 245 4.52 97.68 18.10
CA TYR A 245 3.90 96.47 17.53
C TYR A 245 4.24 96.25 16.05
N ALA A 246 4.53 97.30 15.29
CA ALA A 246 4.77 97.23 13.85
C ALA A 246 5.78 96.15 13.39
N PRO A 247 6.93 95.93 14.07
CA PRO A 247 7.86 94.87 13.69
C PRO A 247 7.27 93.45 13.84
N VAL A 248 6.42 93.25 14.86
CA VAL A 248 5.77 91.97 15.12
C VAL A 248 4.62 91.72 14.14
N ASP A 249 3.88 92.77 13.75
CA ASP A 249 2.89 92.66 12.67
C ASP A 249 3.55 92.31 11.33
N GLN A 250 4.74 92.86 11.05
CA GLN A 250 5.51 92.54 9.84
C GLN A 250 6.01 91.09 9.84
N ASP A 251 6.50 90.59 10.98
CA ASP A 251 6.86 89.16 11.16
C ASP A 251 5.62 88.26 10.94
N LEU A 252 4.47 88.61 11.53
CA LEU A 252 3.20 87.89 11.35
C LEU A 252 2.72 87.93 9.90
N GLN A 253 2.89 89.04 9.20
CA GLN A 253 2.56 89.16 7.77
C GLN A 253 3.36 88.17 6.94
N GLY A 254 4.68 88.14 7.13
CA GLY A 254 5.57 87.24 6.39
C GLY A 254 5.21 85.77 6.62
N LEU A 255 4.94 85.39 7.87
CA LEU A 255 4.55 84.02 8.22
C LEU A 255 3.15 83.65 7.70
N GLN A 256 2.20 84.58 7.73
CA GLN A 256 0.87 84.38 7.14
C GLN A 256 0.96 84.10 5.64
N GLU A 257 1.70 84.94 4.91
CA GLU A 257 1.89 84.79 3.45
C GLU A 257 2.64 83.49 3.13
N GLN A 258 3.66 83.15 3.92
CA GLN A 258 4.41 81.91 3.78
C GLN A 258 3.52 80.68 3.99
N PHE A 259 2.75 80.62 5.08
CA PHE A 259 1.85 79.51 5.36
C PHE A 259 0.72 79.42 4.33
N ALA A 260 0.15 80.54 3.88
CA ALA A 260 -0.85 80.53 2.81
C ALA A 260 -0.28 79.95 1.50
N LYS A 261 0.96 80.32 1.16
CA LYS A 261 1.66 79.78 -0.02
C LYS A 261 1.96 78.28 0.10
N LEU A 262 2.43 77.84 1.27
CA LEU A 262 2.70 76.42 1.55
C LEU A 262 1.40 75.59 1.55
N ALA A 263 0.32 76.14 2.10
CA ALA A 263 -1.00 75.51 2.09
C ALA A 263 -1.49 75.26 0.66
N SER A 264 -1.47 76.30 -0.19
CA SER A 264 -1.87 76.15 -1.60
C SER A 264 -0.95 75.18 -2.33
N GLY A 265 0.38 75.35 -2.21
CA GLY A 265 1.33 74.52 -2.93
C GLY A 265 1.23 73.03 -2.57
N ASN A 266 1.03 72.70 -1.29
CA ASN A 266 0.82 71.32 -0.86
C ASN A 266 -0.54 70.77 -1.32
N ALA A 267 -1.61 71.58 -1.26
CA ALA A 267 -2.93 71.18 -1.75
C ALA A 267 -2.93 70.92 -3.27
N ASP A 268 -2.31 71.81 -4.05
CA ASP A 268 -2.18 71.67 -5.51
C ASP A 268 -1.38 70.42 -5.87
N THR A 269 -0.24 70.20 -5.20
CA THR A 269 0.57 68.98 -5.37
C THR A 269 -0.20 67.71 -5.02
N ALA A 270 -1.00 67.75 -3.95
CA ALA A 270 -1.84 66.62 -3.54
C ALA A 270 -2.92 66.33 -4.58
N ILE A 271 -3.59 67.36 -5.12
CA ILE A 271 -4.60 67.23 -6.19
C ILE A 271 -3.98 66.63 -7.45
N GLU A 272 -2.85 67.17 -7.92
CA GLU A 272 -2.14 66.65 -9.09
C GLU A 272 -1.77 65.17 -8.91
N ARG A 273 -1.31 64.77 -7.71
CA ARG A 273 -0.97 63.37 -7.45
C ARG A 273 -2.18 62.46 -7.26
N PHE A 274 -3.26 62.96 -6.69
CA PHE A 274 -4.50 62.21 -6.47
C PHE A 274 -5.21 61.89 -7.78
N THR A 275 -5.26 62.84 -8.73
CA THR A 275 -5.95 62.64 -10.03
C THR A 275 -5.41 61.46 -10.85
N GLY A 276 -4.12 61.11 -10.71
CA GLY A 276 -3.53 59.94 -11.37
C GLY A 276 -3.63 58.63 -10.58
N MET A 277 -4.13 58.66 -9.34
CA MET A 277 -4.05 57.54 -8.40
C MET A 277 -5.22 56.56 -8.56
N ASP A 278 -6.44 57.05 -8.80
CA ASP A 278 -7.64 56.22 -8.95
C ASP A 278 -7.51 55.18 -10.09
N ALA A 279 -7.02 55.61 -11.25
CA ALA A 279 -6.77 54.72 -12.38
C ALA A 279 -5.71 53.66 -12.05
N SER A 280 -4.67 54.04 -11.30
CA SER A 280 -3.58 53.14 -10.88
C SER A 280 -4.08 52.09 -9.88
N ILE A 281 -4.91 52.50 -8.90
CA ILE A 281 -5.50 51.61 -7.89
C ILE A 281 -6.48 50.62 -8.55
N SER A 282 -7.31 51.10 -9.49
CA SER A 282 -8.23 50.23 -10.25
C SER A 282 -7.47 49.19 -11.08
N THR A 283 -6.39 49.59 -11.74
CA THR A 283 -5.51 48.69 -12.50
C THR A 283 -4.90 47.63 -11.57
N LEU A 284 -4.35 48.05 -10.43
CA LEU A 284 -3.77 47.15 -9.44
C LEU A 284 -4.81 46.14 -8.91
N ARG A 285 -6.02 46.59 -8.57
CA ARG A 285 -7.12 45.71 -8.12
C ARG A 285 -7.47 44.66 -9.18
N SER A 286 -7.50 45.06 -10.45
CA SER A 286 -7.75 44.14 -11.57
C SER A 286 -6.63 43.10 -11.72
N MET A 287 -5.37 43.52 -11.58
CA MET A 287 -4.22 42.62 -11.61
C MET A 287 -4.27 41.61 -10.44
N VAL A 288 -4.63 42.05 -9.23
CA VAL A 288 -4.82 41.17 -8.06
C VAL A 288 -5.88 40.11 -8.33
N ALA A 289 -7.02 40.51 -8.89
CA ALA A 289 -8.10 39.58 -9.21
C ALA A 289 -7.66 38.52 -10.25
N ILE A 290 -6.93 38.94 -11.30
CA ILE A 290 -6.43 38.03 -12.34
C ILE A 290 -5.42 37.05 -11.76
N VAL A 291 -4.45 37.52 -10.96
CA VAL A 291 -3.44 36.64 -10.34
C VAL A 291 -4.11 35.64 -9.40
N ASN A 292 -5.08 36.06 -8.58
CA ASN A 292 -5.81 35.15 -7.69
C ASN A 292 -6.62 34.10 -8.47
N ALA A 293 -7.26 34.49 -9.58
CA ALA A 293 -7.95 33.54 -10.46
C ALA A 293 -6.99 32.54 -11.10
N ALA A 294 -5.78 32.96 -11.46
CA ALA A 294 -4.74 32.07 -11.95
C ALA A 294 -4.27 31.06 -10.88
N PHE A 295 -4.09 31.49 -9.62
CA PHE A 295 -3.78 30.56 -8.52
C PHE A 295 -4.86 29.51 -8.34
N LYS A 296 -6.13 29.93 -8.31
CA LYS A 296 -7.25 28.99 -8.27
C LYS A 296 -7.21 28.00 -9.42
N SER A 297 -6.92 28.47 -10.64
CA SER A 297 -6.81 27.60 -11.82
C SER A 297 -5.64 26.61 -11.72
N ILE A 298 -4.53 26.96 -11.05
CA ILE A 298 -3.42 26.02 -10.77
C ILE A 298 -3.85 24.95 -9.76
N ASP A 299 -4.64 25.32 -8.75
CA ASP A 299 -5.16 24.37 -7.75
C ASP A 299 -6.18 23.42 -8.38
N ASP A 300 -7.10 23.94 -9.21
CA ASP A 300 -8.05 23.14 -9.99
C ASP A 300 -7.31 22.20 -10.97
N LEU A 301 -6.26 22.71 -11.65
CA LEU A 301 -5.40 21.91 -12.53
C LEU A 301 -4.76 20.71 -11.81
N ARG A 302 -4.26 20.91 -10.58
CA ARG A 302 -3.68 19.82 -9.78
C ARG A 302 -4.72 18.74 -9.45
N LEU A 303 -5.94 19.16 -9.13
CA LEU A 303 -7.04 18.25 -8.87
C LEU A 303 -7.40 17.43 -10.11
N HIS A 304 -7.58 18.08 -11.26
CA HIS A 304 -7.90 17.40 -12.52
C HIS A 304 -6.76 16.51 -13.03
N LEU A 305 -5.50 16.88 -12.81
CA LEU A 305 -4.35 16.00 -13.08
C LEU A 305 -4.33 14.76 -12.18
N SER A 306 -4.68 14.89 -10.90
CA SER A 306 -4.83 13.75 -10.01
C SER A 306 -5.95 12.80 -10.46
N GLU A 307 -7.07 13.35 -10.92
CA GLU A 307 -8.17 12.56 -11.48
C GLU A 307 -7.78 11.88 -12.79
N LEU A 308 -7.04 12.56 -13.67
CA LEU A 308 -6.51 11.97 -14.90
C LEU A 308 -5.54 10.81 -14.61
N ASN A 309 -4.68 10.93 -13.59
CA ASN A 309 -3.78 9.83 -13.20
C ASN A 309 -4.54 8.61 -12.67
N ARG A 310 -5.70 8.83 -12.03
CA ARG A 310 -6.59 7.75 -11.59
C ARG A 310 -7.38 7.15 -12.75
N ARG A 311 -7.86 7.99 -13.67
CA ARG A 311 -8.71 7.63 -14.79
C ARG A 311 -8.17 8.26 -16.08
N VAL A 312 -7.23 7.54 -16.71
CA VAL A 312 -6.51 7.99 -17.91
C VAL A 312 -7.43 7.86 -19.14
N ASP A 313 -8.21 8.91 -19.40
CA ASP A 313 -9.11 9.00 -20.55
C ASP A 313 -9.22 10.44 -21.09
N ALA A 314 -9.95 10.58 -22.20
CA ALA A 314 -10.13 11.87 -22.86
C ALA A 314 -10.99 12.85 -22.06
N GLU A 315 -12.01 12.38 -21.32
CA GLU A 315 -12.92 13.22 -20.55
C GLU A 315 -12.19 13.89 -19.37
N SER A 316 -11.39 13.12 -18.63
CA SER A 316 -10.54 13.63 -17.56
C SER A 316 -9.50 14.64 -18.10
N ARG A 317 -9.00 14.40 -19.31
CA ARG A 317 -8.05 15.32 -19.97
C ARG A 317 -8.70 16.62 -20.41
N ASP A 318 -9.96 16.61 -20.83
CA ASP A 318 -10.66 17.84 -21.25
C ASP A 318 -10.77 18.86 -20.10
N ALA A 319 -10.94 18.39 -18.87
CA ALA A 319 -10.90 19.25 -17.68
C ALA A 319 -9.52 19.92 -17.49
N VAL A 320 -8.44 19.15 -17.64
CA VAL A 320 -7.07 19.67 -17.60
C VAL A 320 -6.85 20.72 -18.70
N LEU A 321 -7.30 20.46 -19.93
CA LEU A 321 -7.19 21.43 -21.03
C LEU A 321 -7.95 22.73 -20.77
N ALA A 322 -9.11 22.65 -20.12
CA ALA A 322 -9.88 23.82 -19.73
C ALA A 322 -9.09 24.70 -18.74
N ASP A 323 -8.43 24.11 -17.76
CA ASP A 323 -7.60 24.85 -16.79
C ASP A 323 -6.36 25.47 -17.45
N LEU A 324 -5.68 24.72 -18.34
CA LEU A 324 -4.56 25.26 -19.11
C LEU A 324 -4.99 26.47 -19.95
N LYS A 325 -6.16 26.41 -20.58
CA LYS A 325 -6.73 27.54 -21.32
C LYS A 325 -7.04 28.72 -20.39
N ALA A 326 -7.65 28.49 -19.23
CA ALA A 326 -7.95 29.53 -18.26
C ALA A 326 -6.68 30.23 -17.75
N LEU A 327 -5.59 29.49 -17.57
CA LEU A 327 -4.28 30.02 -17.22
C LEU A 327 -3.67 30.89 -18.33
N ARG A 328 -3.72 30.45 -19.59
CA ARG A 328 -3.28 31.25 -20.74
C ARG A 328 -4.07 32.55 -20.85
N GLU A 329 -5.40 32.48 -20.67
CA GLU A 329 -6.26 33.66 -20.69
C GLU A 329 -5.95 34.63 -19.55
N SER A 330 -5.72 34.12 -18.34
CA SER A 330 -5.37 34.94 -17.18
C SER A 330 -4.03 35.65 -17.39
N ALA A 331 -3.02 34.93 -17.88
CA ALA A 331 -1.71 35.50 -18.19
C ALA A 331 -1.82 36.55 -19.31
N ALA A 332 -2.60 36.29 -20.37
CA ALA A 332 -2.83 37.24 -21.46
C ALA A 332 -3.53 38.52 -20.99
N LYS A 333 -4.53 38.41 -20.09
CA LYS A 333 -5.23 39.57 -19.49
C LYS A 333 -4.30 40.40 -18.60
N LEU A 334 -3.25 39.81 -18.04
CA LEU A 334 -2.29 40.51 -17.17
C LEU A 334 -1.31 41.40 -17.95
N VAL A 335 -0.93 40.99 -19.17
CA VAL A 335 0.04 41.72 -20.02
C VAL A 335 -0.32 43.21 -20.21
N PRO A 336 -1.53 43.60 -20.67
CA PRO A 336 -1.85 45.02 -20.87
C PRO A 336 -1.89 45.83 -19.57
N LEU A 337 -2.08 45.19 -18.41
CA LEU A 337 -2.17 45.85 -17.10
C LEU A 337 -0.81 45.99 -16.41
N SER A 338 0.17 45.17 -16.81
CA SER A 338 1.49 45.06 -16.17
C SER A 338 2.37 46.32 -16.27
N GLY A 339 2.00 47.30 -17.11
CA GLY A 339 2.73 48.56 -17.24
C GLY A 339 4.19 48.34 -17.66
N LYS A 340 5.14 48.73 -16.82
CA LYS A 340 6.59 48.52 -17.04
C LYS A 340 7.17 47.34 -16.26
N ASN A 341 6.34 46.54 -15.56
CA ASN A 341 6.84 45.42 -14.78
C ASN A 341 7.17 44.24 -15.70
N ALA A 342 8.46 44.08 -16.03
CA ALA A 342 8.95 43.04 -16.94
C ALA A 342 8.58 41.61 -16.47
N ALA A 343 8.58 41.35 -15.17
CA ALA A 343 8.24 40.03 -14.65
C ALA A 343 6.77 39.66 -14.89
N LEU A 344 5.85 40.64 -14.83
CA LEU A 344 4.43 40.43 -15.14
C LEU A 344 4.16 40.43 -16.65
N GLN A 345 4.90 41.20 -17.44
CA GLN A 345 4.83 41.18 -18.90
C GLN A 345 5.25 39.83 -19.49
N ASP A 346 6.36 39.29 -19.00
CA ASP A 346 6.92 38.05 -19.51
C ASP A 346 6.30 36.80 -18.88
N LEU A 347 5.39 36.95 -17.90
CA LEU A 347 4.76 35.81 -17.21
C LEU A 347 4.14 34.83 -18.19
N ALA A 348 3.36 35.31 -19.18
CA ALA A 348 2.75 34.48 -20.21
C ALA A 348 3.80 33.65 -20.98
N LYS A 349 4.94 34.25 -21.32
CA LYS A 349 6.04 33.54 -22.01
C LYS A 349 6.74 32.53 -21.12
N LYS A 350 6.86 32.83 -19.82
CA LYS A 350 7.56 31.97 -18.86
C LYS A 350 6.77 30.73 -18.45
N ILE A 351 5.44 30.85 -18.37
CA ILE A 351 4.58 29.72 -18.02
C ILE A 351 4.26 28.83 -19.23
N GLU A 352 4.33 29.35 -20.46
CA GLU A 352 3.97 28.60 -21.67
C GLU A 352 4.74 27.28 -21.85
N PRO A 353 6.07 27.18 -21.59
CA PRO A 353 6.76 25.90 -21.64
C PRO A 353 6.15 24.84 -20.71
N SER A 354 5.81 25.22 -19.48
CA SER A 354 5.14 24.31 -18.54
C SER A 354 3.74 23.91 -19.02
N LEU A 355 2.95 24.86 -19.53
CA LEU A 355 1.61 24.58 -20.06
C LEU A 355 1.67 23.63 -21.27
N ALA A 356 2.61 23.86 -22.19
CA ALA A 356 2.83 23.02 -23.36
C ALA A 356 3.31 21.61 -22.99
N THR A 357 4.19 21.48 -21.98
CA THR A 357 4.60 20.17 -21.44
C THR A 357 3.38 19.42 -20.89
N ILE A 358 2.56 20.04 -20.04
CA ILE A 358 1.37 19.40 -19.48
C ILE A 358 0.40 19.00 -20.59
N GLU A 359 0.14 19.86 -21.57
CA GLU A 359 -0.77 19.58 -22.68
C GLU A 359 -0.32 18.38 -23.53
N LYS A 360 0.99 18.32 -23.83
CA LYS A 360 1.61 17.23 -24.59
C LYS A 360 1.63 15.93 -23.78
N ASP A 361 2.12 15.98 -22.55
CA ASP A 361 2.42 14.80 -21.76
C ASP A 361 1.13 14.15 -21.21
N THR A 362 0.07 14.93 -20.97
CA THR A 362 -1.27 14.36 -20.69
C THR A 362 -1.86 13.61 -21.88
N SER A 363 -1.55 14.02 -23.12
CA SER A 363 -1.90 13.24 -24.31
C SER A 363 -1.05 11.97 -24.41
N LEU A 364 0.23 12.06 -24.05
CA LEU A 364 1.13 10.91 -24.03
C LEU A 364 0.68 9.87 -23.00
N LEU A 365 0.21 10.27 -21.81
CA LEU A 365 -0.34 9.37 -20.79
C LEU A 365 -1.49 8.51 -21.33
N ILE A 366 -2.40 9.07 -22.13
CA ILE A 366 -3.48 8.29 -22.77
C ILE A 366 -2.89 7.23 -23.69
N SER A 367 -1.95 7.61 -24.56
CA SER A 367 -1.31 6.65 -25.47
C SER A 367 -0.49 5.57 -24.75
N ILE A 368 0.11 5.92 -23.60
CA ILE A 368 0.83 4.98 -22.71
C ILE A 368 -0.18 4.01 -22.10
N ALA A 369 -1.33 4.48 -21.61
CA ALA A 369 -2.37 3.63 -21.04
C ALA A 369 -2.95 2.66 -22.07
N ASP A 370 -3.13 3.09 -23.32
CA ASP A 370 -3.59 2.23 -24.41
C ASP A 370 -2.55 1.17 -24.79
N ARG A 371 -1.26 1.56 -24.91
CA ARG A 371 -0.16 0.60 -25.13
C ARG A 371 -0.06 -0.41 -23.99
N TRP A 372 -0.11 0.06 -22.74
CA TRP A 372 -0.09 -0.80 -21.56
C TRP A 372 -1.24 -1.82 -21.58
N ARG A 373 -2.45 -1.40 -21.94
CA ARG A 373 -3.61 -2.28 -22.05
C ARG A 373 -3.40 -3.34 -23.14
N ALA A 374 -2.92 -2.93 -24.32
CA ALA A 374 -2.65 -3.83 -25.43
C ALA A 374 -1.54 -4.84 -25.11
N ASP A 375 -0.43 -4.39 -24.52
CA ASP A 375 0.69 -5.27 -24.15
C ASP A 375 0.29 -6.23 -23.02
N LYS A 376 -0.52 -5.78 -22.05
CA LYS A 376 -1.07 -6.64 -20.98
C LYS A 376 -1.98 -7.71 -21.56
N GLU A 377 -2.87 -7.35 -22.49
CA GLU A 377 -3.75 -8.29 -23.18
C GLU A 377 -2.95 -9.32 -23.99
N ALA A 378 -1.95 -8.88 -24.75
CA ALA A 378 -1.07 -9.76 -25.53
C ALA A 378 -0.30 -10.75 -24.64
N ALA A 379 0.31 -10.28 -23.55
CA ALA A 379 1.03 -11.14 -22.60
C ALA A 379 0.09 -12.16 -21.92
N THR A 380 -1.12 -11.73 -21.54
CA THR A 380 -2.12 -12.62 -20.92
C THR A 380 -2.60 -13.68 -21.92
N ALA A 381 -2.83 -13.29 -23.17
CA ALA A 381 -3.22 -14.20 -24.25
C ALA A 381 -2.13 -15.25 -24.54
N LEU A 382 -0.84 -14.87 -24.52
CA LEU A 382 0.27 -15.81 -24.70
C LEU A 382 0.27 -16.90 -23.62
N VAL A 383 0.13 -16.52 -22.35
CA VAL A 383 0.09 -17.50 -21.24
C VAL A 383 -1.14 -18.39 -21.34
N ALA A 384 -2.30 -17.83 -21.69
CA ALA A 384 -3.55 -18.58 -21.85
C ALA A 384 -3.49 -19.58 -23.01
N ASP A 385 -2.98 -19.18 -24.18
CA ASP A 385 -2.84 -20.04 -25.36
C ASP A 385 -1.89 -21.21 -25.10
N ALA A 386 -0.75 -20.94 -24.46
CA ALA A 386 0.21 -21.99 -24.10
C ALA A 386 -0.31 -22.91 -22.98
N SER A 387 -1.06 -22.40 -22.00
CA SER A 387 -1.77 -23.25 -21.01
C SER A 387 -2.79 -24.15 -21.69
N HIS A 388 -3.61 -23.61 -22.60
CA HIS A 388 -4.60 -24.39 -23.33
C HIS A 388 -3.96 -25.47 -24.21
N THR A 389 -2.85 -25.14 -24.86
CA THR A 389 -2.04 -26.10 -25.64
C THR A 389 -1.56 -27.26 -24.76
N LEU A 390 -1.07 -26.95 -23.56
CA LEU A 390 -0.62 -27.97 -22.61
C LEU A 390 -1.78 -28.86 -22.13
N GLU A 391 -2.95 -28.29 -21.84
CA GLU A 391 -4.16 -29.04 -21.47
C GLU A 391 -4.62 -29.98 -22.59
N GLN A 392 -4.64 -29.50 -23.84
CA GLN A 392 -4.95 -30.33 -25.01
C GLN A 392 -3.95 -31.48 -25.19
N PHE A 393 -2.66 -31.19 -24.97
CA PHE A 393 -1.60 -32.20 -25.00
C PHE A 393 -1.83 -33.28 -23.93
N VAL A 394 -2.14 -32.88 -22.68
CA VAL A 394 -2.48 -33.82 -21.60
C VAL A 394 -3.67 -34.69 -21.95
N SER A 395 -4.74 -34.08 -22.45
CA SER A 395 -5.96 -34.80 -22.86
C SER A 395 -5.65 -35.85 -23.93
N THR A 396 -4.88 -35.47 -24.95
CA THR A 396 -4.48 -36.36 -26.06
C THR A 396 -3.57 -37.49 -25.56
N ALA A 397 -2.62 -37.19 -24.68
CA ALA A 397 -1.72 -38.16 -24.08
C ALA A 397 -2.46 -39.18 -23.20
N GLN A 398 -3.46 -38.74 -22.42
CA GLN A 398 -4.31 -39.61 -21.61
C GLN A 398 -5.17 -40.56 -22.46
N GLU A 399 -5.74 -40.06 -23.56
CA GLU A 399 -6.56 -40.86 -24.47
C GLU A 399 -5.72 -41.92 -25.19
N SER A 400 -4.53 -41.56 -25.67
CA SER A 400 -3.55 -42.51 -26.24
C SER A 400 -3.10 -43.54 -25.21
N GLY A 401 -2.87 -43.15 -23.96
CA GLY A 401 -2.51 -44.07 -22.87
C GLY A 401 -3.59 -45.11 -22.58
N LYS A 402 -4.86 -44.70 -22.64
CA LYS A 402 -6.03 -45.60 -22.47
C LYS A 402 -6.14 -46.62 -23.60
N GLU A 403 -5.92 -46.20 -24.85
CA GLU A 403 -5.95 -47.10 -26.02
C GLU A 403 -4.81 -48.13 -25.99
N ILE A 404 -3.59 -47.72 -25.61
CA ILE A 404 -2.43 -48.62 -25.46
C ILE A 404 -2.67 -49.61 -24.32
N SER A 405 -3.22 -49.17 -23.19
CA SER A 405 -3.57 -50.04 -22.06
C SER A 405 -4.61 -51.10 -22.45
N GLN A 406 -5.66 -50.73 -23.18
CA GLN A 406 -6.69 -51.66 -23.65
C GLN A 406 -6.16 -52.67 -24.69
N ARG A 407 -5.31 -52.24 -25.63
CA ARG A 407 -4.66 -53.13 -26.61
C ARG A 407 -3.69 -54.10 -25.94
N SER A 408 -2.92 -53.64 -24.96
CA SER A 408 -2.01 -54.50 -24.21
C SER A 408 -2.77 -55.53 -23.36
N ALA A 409 -3.85 -55.13 -22.69
CA ALA A 409 -4.69 -56.04 -21.90
C ALA A 409 -5.35 -57.13 -22.76
N THR A 410 -5.85 -56.78 -23.95
CA THR A 410 -6.47 -57.74 -24.87
C THR A 410 -5.46 -58.70 -25.51
N MET A 411 -4.26 -58.22 -25.89
CA MET A 411 -3.18 -59.09 -26.39
C MET A 411 -2.64 -60.04 -25.31
N SER A 412 -2.50 -59.58 -24.06
CA SER A 412 -2.06 -60.43 -22.94
C SER A 412 -3.07 -61.55 -22.63
N LEU A 413 -4.37 -61.24 -22.67
CA LEU A 413 -5.43 -62.23 -22.51
C LEU A 413 -5.41 -63.29 -23.62
N ALA A 414 -5.22 -62.88 -24.87
CA ALA A 414 -5.11 -63.81 -26.01
C ALA A 414 -3.89 -64.75 -25.88
N ALA A 415 -2.75 -64.23 -25.41
CA ALA A 415 -1.53 -65.02 -25.18
C ALA A 415 -1.72 -66.05 -24.05
N MET A 416 -2.40 -65.69 -22.95
CA MET A 416 -2.72 -66.62 -21.86
C MET A 416 -3.64 -67.75 -22.33
N ILE A 417 -4.67 -67.43 -23.12
CA ILE A 417 -5.59 -68.44 -23.67
C ILE A 417 -4.85 -69.41 -24.58
N ALA A 418 -4.00 -68.91 -25.49
CA ALA A 418 -3.20 -69.74 -26.39
C ALA A 418 -2.24 -70.67 -25.64
N GLY A 419 -1.55 -70.16 -24.61
CA GLY A 419 -0.67 -70.96 -23.75
C GLY A 419 -1.41 -72.07 -23.00
N THR A 420 -2.62 -71.78 -22.50
CA THR A 420 -3.45 -72.74 -21.78
C THR A 420 -3.94 -73.87 -22.70
N VAL A 421 -4.35 -73.54 -23.94
CA VAL A 421 -4.78 -74.54 -24.93
C VAL A 421 -3.62 -75.47 -25.33
N LEU A 422 -2.42 -74.94 -25.53
CA LEU A 422 -1.23 -75.74 -25.84
C LEU A 422 -0.86 -76.70 -24.70
N ALA A 423 -0.98 -76.26 -23.44
CA ALA A 423 -0.75 -77.11 -22.28
C ALA A 423 -1.77 -78.27 -22.18
N ILE A 424 -3.04 -77.99 -22.47
CA ILE A 424 -4.12 -79.01 -22.48
C ILE A 424 -3.89 -80.04 -23.60
N ILE A 425 -3.52 -79.60 -24.81
CA ILE A 425 -3.24 -80.49 -25.95
C ILE A 425 -2.01 -81.37 -25.66
N GLY A 426 -0.96 -80.80 -25.07
CA GLY A 426 0.23 -81.55 -24.66
C GLY A 426 -0.07 -82.60 -23.59
N GLY A 427 -0.93 -82.27 -22.61
CA GLY A 427 -1.37 -83.20 -21.57
C GLY A 427 -2.21 -84.36 -22.10
N LEU A 428 -3.15 -84.10 -23.02
CA LEU A 428 -4.02 -85.13 -23.60
C LEU A 428 -3.26 -86.14 -24.47
N MET A 429 -2.27 -85.69 -25.26
CA MET A 429 -1.46 -86.60 -26.10
C MET A 429 -0.54 -87.53 -25.30
N LEU A 430 -0.07 -87.10 -24.13
CA LEU A 430 0.75 -87.93 -23.25
C LEU A 430 -0.04 -89.13 -22.70
N ILE A 431 -1.33 -88.92 -22.42
CA ILE A 431 -2.27 -89.95 -21.92
C ILE A 431 -2.58 -91.00 -23.01
N GLU A 432 -2.70 -90.58 -24.28
CA GLU A 432 -2.97 -91.48 -25.42
C GLU A 432 -1.82 -92.48 -25.69
N THR A 433 -0.57 -92.05 -25.43
CA THR A 433 0.65 -92.80 -25.77
C THR A 433 0.90 -94.00 -24.84
N LEU A 434 0.28 -94.01 -23.65
CA LEU A 434 0.44 -95.04 -22.63
C LEU A 434 -0.73 -96.05 -22.56
N ARG A 435 -1.85 -95.79 -23.25
CA ARG A 435 -3.07 -96.63 -23.21
C ARG A 435 -2.99 -97.96 -23.98
N GLY A 436 -2.08 -98.09 -24.94
CA GLY A 436 -2.00 -99.22 -25.87
C GLY A 436 -1.40 -100.53 -25.32
N PRO A 437 -0.29 -100.53 -24.56
CA PRO A 437 0.40 -101.76 -24.16
C PRO A 437 -0.29 -102.55 -23.05
N LEU A 438 -1.06 -101.90 -22.19
CA LEU A 438 -1.68 -102.53 -21.00
C LEU A 438 -2.97 -103.33 -21.30
N LYS A 439 -3.58 -103.16 -22.49
CA LYS A 439 -4.84 -103.83 -22.86
C LYS A 439 -4.66 -105.14 -23.66
N ARG A 440 -3.46 -105.43 -24.17
CA ARG A 440 -3.16 -106.64 -24.98
C ARG A 440 -2.52 -107.80 -24.19
N ILE A 441 -1.92 -107.50 -23.04
CA ILE A 441 -1.28 -108.52 -22.17
C ILE A 441 -2.32 -109.29 -21.34
N THR A 442 -3.43 -108.65 -21.00
CA THR A 442 -4.55 -109.26 -20.24
C THR A 442 -5.51 -110.09 -21.10
N GLN A 443 -5.55 -109.91 -22.42
CA GLN A 443 -6.46 -110.66 -23.33
C GLN A 443 -5.84 -111.92 -23.96
N THR A 444 -4.51 -112.05 -23.94
CA THR A 444 -3.80 -113.25 -24.46
C THR A 444 -3.66 -114.33 -23.38
N MET A 445 -3.63 -113.93 -22.09
CA MET A 445 -3.50 -114.83 -20.95
C MET A 445 -4.83 -115.54 -20.57
N MET A 446 -5.98 -115.05 -21.04
CA MET A 446 -7.30 -115.67 -20.83
C MET A 446 -7.75 -116.60 -21.98
N ARG A 447 -7.07 -116.60 -23.13
CA ARG A 447 -7.45 -117.44 -24.30
C ARG A 447 -6.61 -118.70 -24.48
N LEU A 448 -5.58 -118.90 -23.65
CA LEU A 448 -4.74 -120.11 -23.63
C LEU A 448 -5.16 -121.09 -22.51
N ALA A 449 -6.02 -120.66 -21.59
CA ALA A 449 -6.57 -121.48 -20.51
C ALA A 449 -7.76 -122.37 -20.94
N ASP A 450 -8.24 -122.24 -22.19
CA ASP A 450 -9.50 -122.86 -22.66
C ASP A 450 -9.34 -123.76 -23.90
N GLY A 451 -8.11 -124.20 -24.20
CA GLY A 451 -7.89 -125.42 -25.00
C GLY A 451 -8.14 -125.35 -26.51
N ASP A 452 -7.93 -124.21 -27.18
CA ASP A 452 -8.06 -124.09 -28.64
C ASP A 452 -6.73 -123.62 -29.30
N LEU A 453 -6.20 -124.42 -30.24
CA LEU A 453 -4.84 -124.33 -30.80
C LEU A 453 -4.82 -124.11 -32.32
N ASN A 454 -5.67 -123.24 -32.87
CA ASN A 454 -5.57 -122.84 -34.27
C ASN A 454 -5.63 -121.32 -34.45
N VAL A 455 -4.49 -120.65 -34.29
CA VAL A 455 -4.27 -119.32 -34.87
C VAL A 455 -2.82 -119.18 -35.35
N ALA A 456 -2.66 -118.85 -36.63
CA ALA A 456 -1.40 -118.63 -37.30
C ALA A 456 -0.66 -117.39 -36.75
N ILE A 457 0.62 -117.55 -36.40
CA ILE A 457 1.52 -116.47 -35.99
C ILE A 457 2.39 -116.11 -37.19
N GLY A 458 2.13 -114.93 -37.76
CA GLY A 458 2.93 -114.33 -38.81
C GLY A 458 4.16 -113.61 -38.23
N ASP A 459 5.31 -114.07 -38.70
CA ASP A 459 6.61 -113.44 -38.94
C ASP A 459 6.95 -112.15 -38.19
N GLY A 460 7.83 -112.34 -37.21
CA GLY A 460 8.45 -111.29 -36.44
C GLY A 460 9.46 -110.44 -37.22
N LYS A 461 9.38 -109.14 -37.00
CA LYS A 461 10.52 -108.23 -36.90
C LYS A 461 10.26 -107.18 -35.82
N ARG A 462 10.50 -107.54 -34.57
CA ARG A 462 10.66 -106.60 -33.44
C ARG A 462 11.83 -107.06 -32.59
N GLY A 463 12.79 -106.15 -32.39
CA GLY A 463 14.00 -106.34 -31.58
C GLY A 463 13.89 -105.57 -30.27
N ASP A 464 12.82 -105.83 -29.53
CA ASP A 464 12.65 -105.36 -28.15
C ASP A 464 12.72 -106.56 -27.19
N GLU A 465 12.86 -106.28 -25.90
CA GLU A 465 13.04 -107.25 -24.82
C GLU A 465 11.80 -108.17 -24.62
N ILE A 466 10.75 -108.00 -25.43
CA ILE A 466 9.56 -108.87 -25.49
C ILE A 466 9.64 -109.88 -26.66
N GLY A 467 10.59 -109.73 -27.59
CA GLY A 467 10.90 -110.70 -28.65
C GLY A 467 11.83 -111.86 -28.22
N ASP A 468 12.62 -111.69 -27.16
CA ASP A 468 13.53 -112.72 -26.64
C ASP A 468 12.88 -113.69 -25.64
N MET A 469 11.68 -113.37 -25.16
CA MET A 469 10.89 -114.25 -24.27
C MET A 469 10.10 -115.33 -25.04
N ILE A 470 10.02 -115.22 -26.39
CA ILE A 470 9.33 -116.15 -27.31
C ILE A 470 10.29 -117.20 -27.91
N ARG A 471 11.58 -117.20 -27.56
CA ARG A 471 12.59 -118.16 -28.07
C ARG A 471 12.94 -119.33 -27.14
N SER A 472 12.30 -119.45 -25.97
CA SER A 472 12.75 -120.39 -24.92
C SER A 472 11.73 -121.46 -24.48
N VAL A 473 10.77 -121.86 -25.32
CA VAL A 473 9.88 -123.00 -25.02
C VAL A 473 9.60 -123.83 -26.29
N THR A 474 10.64 -124.42 -26.87
CA THR A 474 10.50 -125.50 -27.88
C THR A 474 11.65 -126.51 -27.81
N VAL A 475 12.17 -126.77 -26.61
CA VAL A 475 13.01 -127.94 -26.34
C VAL A 475 12.60 -128.49 -24.98
N PHE A 476 11.48 -129.22 -24.94
CA PHE A 476 11.21 -130.40 -24.10
C PHE A 476 9.70 -130.69 -24.05
N ARG A 477 9.16 -131.24 -25.14
CA ARG A 477 7.94 -132.05 -25.11
C ARG A 477 8.13 -133.26 -26.03
N ASP A 478 9.06 -134.15 -25.66
CA ASP A 478 8.87 -135.62 -25.75
C ASP A 478 10.18 -136.40 -25.54
N GLN A 479 10.65 -136.51 -24.29
CA GLN A 479 11.31 -137.74 -23.82
C GLN A 479 10.94 -137.98 -22.34
N ALA A 480 9.73 -138.51 -22.14
CA ALA A 480 9.42 -139.46 -21.07
C ALA A 480 9.66 -140.86 -21.67
N LEU A 481 10.36 -141.84 -21.10
CA LEU A 481 10.63 -142.28 -19.72
C LEU A 481 12.06 -142.88 -19.72
N GLU A 482 12.90 -142.76 -18.69
CA GLU A 482 12.79 -143.57 -17.47
C GLU A 482 13.78 -143.06 -16.40
N LYS A 483 13.19 -142.58 -15.30
CA LYS A 483 13.47 -142.93 -13.89
C LYS A 483 14.84 -142.62 -13.23
N THR A 484 14.76 -141.56 -12.41
CA THR A 484 15.13 -141.52 -10.97
C THR A 484 16.59 -141.63 -10.54
N ARG A 485 17.16 -140.46 -10.25
CA ARG A 485 18.05 -140.07 -9.11
C ARG A 485 18.77 -138.80 -9.60
N LEU A 486 18.76 -137.62 -9.00
CA LEU A 486 18.60 -137.21 -7.61
C LEU A 486 18.40 -135.67 -7.65
N GLU A 487 17.36 -135.19 -6.96
CA GLU A 487 17.22 -134.00 -6.08
C GLU A 487 18.31 -132.90 -5.96
N GLU A 488 19.18 -132.64 -6.94
CA GLU A 488 20.40 -131.83 -6.72
C GLU A 488 20.51 -130.55 -7.59
N VAL A 489 19.41 -129.83 -7.84
CA VAL A 489 19.45 -128.52 -8.56
C VAL A 489 18.65 -127.40 -7.87
N ALA A 490 18.10 -127.61 -6.66
CA ALA A 490 17.20 -126.62 -6.04
C ALA A 490 17.88 -125.54 -5.16
N GLU A 491 19.19 -125.61 -4.88
CA GLU A 491 19.83 -124.72 -3.89
C GLU A 491 20.77 -123.65 -4.47
N THR A 492 21.35 -123.84 -5.66
CA THR A 492 22.43 -122.96 -6.15
C THR A 492 21.95 -121.65 -6.79
N ASN A 493 20.68 -121.54 -7.21
CA ASN A 493 20.13 -120.33 -7.83
C ASN A 493 19.54 -119.31 -6.83
N ARG A 494 19.19 -119.70 -5.59
CA ARG A 494 18.67 -118.76 -4.58
C ARG A 494 19.73 -117.73 -4.14
N ALA A 495 21.00 -118.12 -4.10
CA ALA A 495 22.09 -117.29 -3.60
C ALA A 495 22.57 -116.18 -4.56
N ARG A 496 22.11 -116.16 -5.82
CA ARG A 496 22.48 -115.12 -6.80
C ARG A 496 21.46 -113.98 -6.80
N ASP A 497 20.18 -114.30 -6.73
CA ASP A 497 19.09 -113.31 -6.68
C ASP A 497 19.01 -112.59 -5.31
N GLU A 498 19.28 -113.29 -4.20
CA GLU A 498 19.33 -112.68 -2.86
C GLU A 498 20.42 -111.60 -2.75
N ARG A 499 21.58 -111.80 -3.39
CA ARG A 499 22.69 -110.82 -3.35
C ARG A 499 22.40 -109.55 -4.17
N GLU A 500 21.62 -109.67 -5.24
CA GLU A 500 21.28 -108.53 -6.08
C GLU A 500 20.09 -107.73 -5.52
N GLN A 501 19.10 -108.41 -4.93
CA GLN A 501 18.05 -107.76 -4.13
C GLN A 501 18.63 -107.08 -2.89
N ALA A 502 19.58 -107.70 -2.18
CA ALA A 502 20.24 -107.09 -1.02
C ALA A 502 21.02 -105.82 -1.38
N ARG A 503 21.68 -105.75 -2.55
CA ARG A 503 22.37 -104.53 -2.99
C ARG A 503 21.40 -103.39 -3.34
N ARG A 504 20.30 -103.67 -4.04
CA ARG A 504 19.31 -102.63 -4.36
C ARG A 504 18.55 -102.16 -3.12
N ALA A 505 18.23 -103.08 -2.20
CA ALA A 505 17.61 -102.74 -0.92
C ALA A 505 18.55 -101.90 -0.06
N ALA A 506 19.86 -102.20 -0.04
CA ALA A 506 20.84 -101.39 0.68
C ALA A 506 21.05 -100.00 0.06
N GLU A 507 21.08 -99.87 -1.26
CA GLU A 507 21.19 -98.58 -1.94
C GLU A 507 19.94 -97.72 -1.75
N GLN A 508 18.74 -98.32 -1.88
CA GLN A 508 17.47 -97.64 -1.62
C GLN A 508 17.35 -97.20 -0.16
N ALA A 509 17.74 -98.06 0.79
CA ALA A 509 17.76 -97.72 2.21
C ALA A 509 18.74 -96.59 2.54
N ARG A 510 19.88 -96.51 1.83
CA ARG A 510 20.84 -95.41 1.97
C ARG A 510 20.25 -94.08 1.47
N ILE A 511 19.65 -94.08 0.28
CA ILE A 511 19.01 -92.89 -0.30
C ILE A 511 17.85 -92.41 0.57
N GLU A 512 17.03 -93.34 1.08
CA GLU A 512 15.93 -93.01 2.00
C GLU A 512 16.43 -92.46 3.34
N ALA A 513 17.54 -92.99 3.86
CA ALA A 513 18.18 -92.48 5.07
C ALA A 513 18.75 -91.07 4.86
N GLU A 514 19.50 -90.85 3.77
CA GLU A 514 20.06 -89.53 3.39
C GLU A 514 18.95 -88.50 3.13
N GLN A 515 17.85 -88.89 2.48
CA GLN A 515 16.67 -88.04 2.29
C GLN A 515 15.98 -87.71 3.62
N SER A 516 15.79 -88.71 4.49
CA SER A 516 15.17 -88.53 5.80
C SER A 516 16.00 -87.60 6.69
N GLU A 517 17.33 -87.71 6.64
CA GLU A 517 18.25 -86.83 7.36
C GLU A 517 18.14 -85.37 6.88
N ALA A 518 18.20 -85.14 5.57
CA ALA A 518 18.08 -83.81 4.99
C ALA A 518 16.71 -83.16 5.27
N LEU A 519 15.61 -83.92 5.20
CA LEU A 519 14.27 -83.42 5.53
C LEU A 519 14.11 -83.15 7.03
N THR A 520 14.73 -83.95 7.89
CA THR A 520 14.72 -83.72 9.35
C THR A 520 15.48 -82.45 9.69
N ALA A 521 16.66 -82.26 9.11
CA ALA A 521 17.45 -81.04 9.27
C ALA A 521 16.70 -79.79 8.79
N LEU A 522 16.06 -79.86 7.61
CA LEU A 522 15.23 -78.76 7.12
C LEU A 522 14.03 -78.48 8.04
N SER A 523 13.34 -79.53 8.51
CA SER A 523 12.20 -79.39 9.43
C SER A 523 12.61 -78.76 10.76
N GLU A 524 13.78 -79.10 11.29
CA GLU A 524 14.32 -78.50 12.51
C GLU A 524 14.61 -77.02 12.31
N MET A 525 15.24 -76.67 11.18
CA MET A 525 15.58 -75.28 10.83
C MET A 525 14.33 -74.43 10.58
N LEU A 526 13.34 -74.96 9.87
CA LEU A 526 12.03 -74.30 9.72
C LEU A 526 11.31 -74.15 11.06
N GLY A 527 11.46 -75.12 11.97
CA GLY A 527 10.96 -75.01 13.35
C GLY A 527 11.64 -73.89 14.15
N LYS A 528 12.96 -73.71 13.98
CA LYS A 528 13.71 -72.57 14.57
C LYS A 528 13.28 -71.24 13.96
N LEU A 529 13.11 -71.18 12.64
CA LEU A 529 12.61 -70.00 11.92
C LEU A 529 11.19 -69.59 12.35
N ALA A 530 10.29 -70.56 12.50
CA ALA A 530 8.91 -70.33 12.96
C ALA A 530 8.84 -69.75 14.38
N ASN A 531 9.85 -70.03 15.21
CA ASN A 531 10.02 -69.46 16.55
C ASN A 531 10.83 -68.15 16.55
N GLY A 532 11.09 -67.56 15.38
CA GLY A 532 11.80 -66.30 15.23
C GLY A 532 13.32 -66.39 15.36
N ASN A 533 13.91 -67.60 15.43
CA ASN A 533 15.37 -67.75 15.50
C ASN A 533 15.98 -67.76 14.10
N LEU A 534 16.37 -66.57 13.62
CA LEU A 534 17.11 -66.42 12.37
C LEU A 534 18.62 -66.60 12.56
N ALA A 535 19.14 -66.71 13.78
CA ALA A 535 20.56 -66.87 14.05
C ALA A 535 21.06 -68.30 13.75
N ALA A 536 20.15 -69.27 13.65
CA ALA A 536 20.50 -70.65 13.32
C ALA A 536 20.77 -70.82 11.82
N GLU A 537 21.84 -71.53 11.48
CA GLU A 537 22.22 -71.91 10.11
C GLU A 537 22.10 -73.42 9.93
N MET A 538 21.75 -73.84 8.71
CA MET A 538 21.64 -75.24 8.36
C MET A 538 23.04 -75.79 8.05
N SER A 539 23.41 -76.90 8.69
CA SER A 539 24.71 -77.56 8.49
C SER A 539 24.86 -78.02 7.04
N GLU A 540 26.07 -77.86 6.49
CA GLU A 540 26.44 -78.40 5.16
C GLU A 540 26.95 -79.86 5.24
N ASP A 541 26.96 -80.46 6.44
CA ASP A 541 27.28 -81.89 6.66
C ASP A 541 26.08 -82.77 6.26
N LEU A 542 25.70 -82.70 4.99
CA LEU A 542 24.62 -83.46 4.36
C LEU A 542 25.16 -84.19 3.13
N ALA A 543 24.47 -85.24 2.68
CA ALA A 543 24.80 -85.91 1.43
C ALA A 543 24.85 -84.90 0.26
N ALA A 544 25.78 -85.12 -0.69
CA ALA A 544 26.16 -84.13 -1.72
C ALA A 544 24.96 -83.56 -2.52
N ASP A 545 23.93 -84.37 -2.72
CA ASP A 545 22.71 -84.00 -3.44
C ASP A 545 21.84 -82.96 -2.69
N TYR A 546 22.06 -82.75 -1.39
CA TYR A 546 21.26 -81.85 -0.53
C TYR A 546 22.02 -80.62 0.00
N VAL A 547 23.33 -80.48 -0.24
CA VAL A 547 24.11 -79.30 0.19
C VAL A 547 23.57 -78.01 -0.45
N ALA A 548 23.13 -78.06 -1.71
CA ALA A 548 22.51 -76.91 -2.39
C ALA A 548 21.22 -76.43 -1.70
N MET A 549 20.48 -77.32 -1.04
CA MET A 549 19.30 -76.98 -0.24
C MET A 549 19.70 -76.20 1.02
N ALA A 550 20.77 -76.64 1.72
CA ALA A 550 21.33 -75.94 2.88
C ALA A 550 21.76 -74.51 2.52
N GLN A 551 22.49 -74.36 1.42
CA GLN A 551 22.98 -73.08 0.93
C GLN A 551 21.82 -72.14 0.52
N THR A 552 20.80 -72.67 -0.15
CA THR A 552 19.62 -71.89 -0.55
C THR A 552 18.83 -71.41 0.68
N TYR A 553 18.66 -72.28 1.70
CA TYR A 553 18.03 -71.90 2.97
C TYR A 553 18.84 -70.80 3.69
N ASN A 554 20.15 -71.00 3.86
CA ASN A 554 21.02 -70.04 4.54
C ASN A 554 21.03 -68.68 3.81
N HIS A 555 21.06 -68.66 2.48
CA HIS A 555 20.97 -67.42 1.69
C HIS A 555 19.63 -66.69 1.88
N ALA A 556 18.51 -67.42 1.94
CA ALA A 556 17.20 -66.83 2.23
C ALA A 556 17.12 -66.23 3.63
N ILE A 557 17.73 -66.88 4.63
CA ILE A 557 17.83 -66.37 5.99
C ILE A 557 18.70 -65.11 6.06
N ASP A 558 19.83 -65.07 5.36
CA ASP A 558 20.69 -63.88 5.30
C ASP A 558 20.00 -62.68 4.65
N ALA A 559 19.27 -62.88 3.55
CA ALA A 559 18.47 -61.82 2.93
C ALA A 559 17.40 -61.28 3.90
N LEU A 560 16.77 -62.17 4.69
CA LEU A 560 15.78 -61.79 5.70
C LEU A 560 16.42 -61.06 6.90
N ARG A 561 17.62 -61.47 7.33
CA ARG A 561 18.42 -60.78 8.36
C ARG A 561 18.75 -59.34 7.94
N VAL A 562 19.25 -59.14 6.71
CA VAL A 562 19.57 -57.81 6.17
C VAL A 562 18.33 -56.93 6.12
N THR A 563 17.23 -57.46 5.59
CA THR A 563 15.96 -56.73 5.50
C THR A 563 15.44 -56.33 6.90
N LEU A 564 15.48 -57.24 7.88
CA LEU A 564 15.07 -56.93 9.26
C LEU A 564 16.00 -55.92 9.95
N ALA A 565 17.30 -55.93 9.65
CA ALA A 565 18.25 -54.96 10.15
C ALA A 565 17.98 -53.55 9.56
N GLU A 566 17.69 -53.46 8.27
CA GLU A 566 17.27 -52.21 7.62
C GLU A 566 15.99 -51.66 8.23
N VAL A 567 14.95 -52.50 8.37
CA VAL A 567 13.67 -52.09 8.99
C VAL A 567 13.90 -51.62 10.45
N ARG A 568 14.76 -52.30 11.21
CA ARG A 568 15.11 -51.89 12.58
C ARG A 568 15.78 -50.51 12.60
N ASN A 569 16.73 -50.26 11.71
CA ASN A 569 17.40 -48.96 11.60
C ASN A 569 16.42 -47.84 11.22
N THR A 570 15.58 -48.06 10.20
CA THR A 570 14.53 -47.10 9.81
C THR A 570 13.54 -46.84 10.97
N THR A 571 13.20 -47.87 11.75
CA THR A 571 12.33 -47.71 12.93
C THR A 571 12.97 -46.84 14.02
N TYR A 572 14.29 -46.96 14.24
CA TYR A 572 15.03 -46.07 15.14
C TYR A 572 15.06 -44.62 14.65
N GLU A 573 15.30 -44.40 13.36
CA GLU A 573 15.28 -43.06 12.74
C GLU A 573 13.90 -42.40 12.88
N ILE A 574 12.82 -43.16 12.66
CA ILE A 574 11.44 -42.64 12.83
C ILE A 574 11.15 -42.36 14.31
N ALA A 575 11.65 -43.17 15.25
CA ALA A 575 11.48 -42.94 16.69
C ALA A 575 12.17 -41.64 17.16
N GLU A 576 13.39 -41.42 16.68
CA GLU A 576 14.15 -40.18 16.94
C GLU A 576 13.45 -38.97 16.31
N GLY A 577 13.04 -39.08 15.04
CA GLY A 577 12.28 -38.05 14.35
C GLY A 577 10.98 -37.68 15.05
N SER A 578 10.24 -38.67 15.57
CA SER A 578 9.00 -38.46 16.34
C SER A 578 9.25 -37.73 17.65
N THR A 579 10.38 -37.99 18.32
CA THR A 579 10.77 -37.30 19.55
C THR A 579 11.10 -35.82 19.27
N ASN A 580 11.82 -35.55 18.19
CA ASN A 580 12.13 -34.18 17.77
C ASN A 580 10.85 -33.42 17.35
N LEU A 581 9.94 -34.06 16.62
CA LEU A 581 8.65 -33.49 16.26
C LEU A 581 7.80 -33.17 17.50
N SER A 582 7.80 -34.03 18.52
CA SER A 582 7.11 -33.77 19.78
C SER A 582 7.66 -32.54 20.49
N GLY A 583 8.99 -32.35 20.49
CA GLY A 583 9.62 -31.15 21.05
C GLY A 583 9.28 -29.88 20.26
N ALA A 584 9.24 -29.96 18.92
CA ALA A 584 8.84 -28.85 18.06
C ALA A 584 7.36 -28.48 18.22
N ALA A 585 6.49 -29.46 18.43
CA ALA A 585 5.07 -29.24 18.71
C ALA A 585 4.85 -28.53 20.06
N ASP A 586 5.59 -28.92 21.11
CA ASP A 586 5.55 -28.25 22.43
C ASP A 586 6.05 -26.80 22.37
N ASP A 587 7.11 -26.53 21.59
CA ASP A 587 7.57 -25.16 21.34
C ASP A 587 6.53 -24.33 20.59
N LEU A 588 5.92 -24.90 19.54
CA LEU A 588 4.87 -24.24 18.78
C LEU A 588 3.64 -23.95 19.64
N ALA A 589 3.25 -24.86 20.53
CA ALA A 589 2.18 -24.66 21.50
C ALA A 589 2.45 -23.43 22.37
N ARG A 590 3.63 -23.39 23.01
CA ARG A 590 4.04 -22.30 23.91
C ARG A 590 4.08 -20.95 23.20
N ARG A 591 4.59 -20.92 21.96
CA ARG A 591 4.61 -19.70 21.14
C ARG A 591 3.21 -19.24 20.75
N THR A 592 2.32 -20.18 20.45
CA THR A 592 0.91 -19.90 20.12
C THR A 592 0.17 -19.31 21.33
N GLU A 593 0.39 -19.84 22.53
CA GLU A 593 -0.14 -19.28 23.78
C GLU A 593 0.38 -17.85 24.06
N GLN A 594 1.69 -17.64 23.91
CA GLN A 594 2.29 -16.30 24.06
C GLN A 594 1.72 -15.30 23.05
N GLN A 595 1.51 -15.75 21.81
CA GLN A 595 0.93 -14.92 20.76
C GLN A 595 -0.54 -14.58 21.06
N ALA A 596 -1.32 -15.52 21.58
CA ALA A 596 -2.69 -15.27 22.03
C ALA A 596 -2.75 -14.22 23.14
N ALA A 597 -1.87 -14.31 24.14
CA ALA A 597 -1.79 -13.31 25.23
C ALA A 597 -1.42 -11.90 24.69
N ALA A 598 -0.48 -11.81 23.74
CA ALA A 598 -0.11 -10.55 23.11
C ALA A 598 -1.25 -9.95 22.27
N LEU A 599 -2.07 -10.78 21.62
CA LEU A 599 -3.25 -10.34 20.88
C LEU A 599 -4.34 -9.80 21.80
N GLU A 600 -4.57 -10.44 22.94
CA GLU A 600 -5.53 -9.97 23.95
C GLU A 600 -5.15 -8.58 24.48
N GLU A 601 -3.87 -8.38 24.80
CA GLU A 601 -3.35 -7.07 25.21
C GLU A 601 -3.48 -6.03 24.09
N SER A 602 -3.14 -6.40 22.85
CA SER A 602 -3.25 -5.53 21.69
C SER A 602 -4.69 -5.10 21.44
N SER A 603 -5.65 -6.02 21.54
CA SER A 603 -7.08 -5.73 21.38
C SER A 603 -7.58 -4.76 22.46
N ARG A 604 -7.11 -4.90 23.70
CA ARG A 604 -7.45 -3.97 24.79
C ARG A 604 -6.94 -2.56 24.50
N VAL A 605 -5.67 -2.43 24.09
CA VAL A 605 -5.05 -1.14 23.74
C VAL A 605 -5.74 -0.49 22.55
N LEU A 606 -6.11 -1.27 21.54
CA LEU A 606 -6.88 -0.77 20.39
C LEU A 606 -8.28 -0.28 20.79
N GLY A 607 -8.94 -0.95 21.74
CA GLY A 607 -10.19 -0.47 22.33
C GLY A 607 -10.02 0.89 23.02
N GLU A 608 -9.01 1.04 23.86
CA GLU A 608 -8.69 2.30 24.54
C GLU A 608 -8.34 3.43 23.55
N LEU A 609 -7.59 3.11 22.49
CA LEU A 609 -7.29 4.05 21.41
C LEU A 609 -8.55 4.47 20.64
N THR A 610 -9.44 3.53 20.33
CA THR A 610 -10.71 3.80 19.66
C THR A 610 -11.55 4.77 20.48
N ASP A 611 -11.64 4.55 21.80
CA ASP A 611 -12.36 5.43 22.71
C ASP A 611 -11.73 6.82 22.81
N SER A 612 -10.39 6.91 22.85
CA SER A 612 -9.66 8.18 22.87
C SER A 612 -9.86 9.00 21.59
N VAL A 613 -9.80 8.35 20.42
CA VAL A 613 -10.06 8.97 19.11
C VAL A 613 -11.51 9.45 19.02
N ARG A 614 -12.48 8.62 19.42
CA ARG A 614 -13.90 9.01 19.49
C ARG A 614 -14.12 10.22 20.40
N THR A 615 -13.50 10.24 21.57
CA THR A 615 -13.62 11.35 22.52
C THR A 615 -12.99 12.63 21.96
N THR A 616 -11.85 12.51 21.27
CA THR A 616 -11.21 13.63 20.57
C THR A 616 -12.11 14.21 19.47
N ALA A 617 -12.77 13.37 18.68
CA ALA A 617 -13.71 13.81 17.64
C ALA A 617 -14.89 14.59 18.24
N GLU A 618 -15.48 14.09 19.32
CA GLU A 618 -16.60 14.76 19.99
C GLU A 618 -16.14 16.10 20.62
N ASN A 619 -14.96 16.12 21.26
CA ASN A 619 -14.40 17.36 21.80
C ASN A 619 -14.10 18.40 20.72
N ALA A 620 -13.59 17.98 19.55
CA ALA A 620 -13.39 18.86 18.41
C ALA A 620 -14.73 19.44 17.92
N ARG A 621 -15.77 18.61 17.81
CA ARG A 621 -17.13 19.04 17.44
C ARG A 621 -17.70 20.06 18.43
N GLN A 622 -17.59 19.80 19.73
CA GLN A 622 -18.04 20.73 20.78
C GLN A 622 -17.27 22.04 20.76
N THR A 623 -15.96 21.97 20.51
CA THR A 623 -15.10 23.15 20.35
C THR A 623 -15.53 23.98 19.14
N SER A 624 -15.82 23.34 17.99
CA SER A 624 -16.33 24.02 16.79
C SER A 624 -17.61 24.80 17.09
N LEU A 625 -18.56 24.19 17.78
CA LEU A 625 -19.82 24.84 18.17
C LEU A 625 -19.58 26.04 19.10
N SER A 626 -18.71 25.88 20.09
CA SER A 626 -18.39 26.96 21.04
C SER A 626 -17.69 28.14 20.36
N VAL A 627 -16.76 27.86 19.44
CA VAL A 627 -16.05 28.87 18.65
C VAL A 627 -17.02 29.59 17.70
N ALA A 628 -17.93 28.87 17.04
CA ALA A 628 -18.94 29.47 16.18
C ALA A 628 -19.88 30.41 16.97
N GLU A 629 -20.28 30.03 18.18
CA GLU A 629 -21.06 30.89 19.06
C GLU A 629 -20.28 32.13 19.50
N ALA A 630 -19.04 31.97 19.94
CA ALA A 630 -18.18 33.08 20.33
C ALA A 630 -17.91 34.04 19.16
N HIS A 631 -17.76 33.52 17.94
CA HIS A 631 -17.64 34.32 16.72
C HIS A 631 -18.89 35.17 16.47
N ARG A 632 -20.09 34.60 16.58
CA ARG A 632 -21.35 35.36 16.46
C ARG A 632 -21.47 36.46 17.52
N GLN A 633 -21.06 36.19 18.76
CA GLN A 633 -21.06 37.19 19.83
C GLN A 633 -20.05 38.31 19.58
N ALA A 634 -18.88 37.99 19.01
CA ALA A 634 -17.89 38.97 18.61
C ALA A 634 -18.40 39.84 17.43
N GLU A 635 -19.03 39.26 16.41
CA GLU A 635 -19.68 40.02 15.32
C GLU A 635 -20.75 40.98 15.86
N HIS A 636 -21.59 40.49 16.78
CA HIS A 636 -22.60 41.35 17.42
C HIS A 636 -21.95 42.50 18.20
N SER A 637 -20.91 42.20 18.97
CA SER A 637 -20.16 43.20 19.74
C SER A 637 -19.49 44.24 18.82
N ALA A 638 -18.91 43.80 17.70
CA ALA A 638 -18.34 44.69 16.70
C ALA A 638 -19.41 45.62 16.10
N ALA A 639 -20.62 45.11 15.81
CA ALA A 639 -21.73 45.93 15.32
C ALA A 639 -22.23 46.95 16.38
N VAL A 640 -22.24 46.58 17.66
CA VAL A 640 -22.59 47.49 18.76
C VAL A 640 -21.53 48.58 18.94
N VAL A 641 -20.24 48.21 18.89
CA VAL A 641 -19.12 49.16 18.95
C VAL A 641 -19.17 50.13 17.77
N ALA A 642 -19.43 49.66 16.54
CA ALA A 642 -19.60 50.53 15.37
C ALA A 642 -20.72 51.57 15.58
N LYS A 643 -21.88 51.15 16.11
CA LYS A 643 -22.96 52.08 16.46
C LYS A 643 -22.56 53.07 17.58
N ALA A 644 -21.74 52.63 18.53
CA ALA A 644 -21.22 53.50 19.59
C ALA A 644 -20.25 54.56 19.04
N VAL A 645 -19.39 54.20 18.09
CA VAL A 645 -18.54 55.16 17.35
C VAL A 645 -19.40 56.19 16.65
N ASP A 646 -20.41 55.75 15.88
CA ASP A 646 -21.32 56.67 15.16
C ASP A 646 -22.05 57.63 16.12
N ALA A 647 -22.49 57.13 17.27
CA ALA A 647 -23.15 57.94 18.30
C ALA A 647 -22.20 58.96 18.94
N MET A 648 -20.98 58.57 19.29
CA MET A 648 -19.97 59.47 19.85
C MET A 648 -19.55 60.54 18.83
N ASP A 649 -19.41 60.16 17.57
CA ASP A 649 -19.09 61.09 16.49
C ASP A 649 -20.25 62.08 16.23
N ALA A 650 -21.51 61.63 16.35
CA ALA A 650 -22.67 62.51 16.33
C ALA A 650 -22.70 63.48 17.53
N ILE A 651 -22.33 63.04 18.73
CA ILE A 651 -22.20 63.90 19.92
C ILE A 651 -21.08 64.93 19.72
N ASN A 652 -19.95 64.52 19.13
CA ASN A 652 -18.84 65.40 18.83
C ASN A 652 -19.27 66.54 17.88
N ARG A 653 -19.90 66.19 16.74
CA ARG A 653 -20.48 67.17 15.81
C ARG A 653 -21.55 68.07 16.45
N SER A 654 -22.37 67.52 17.34
CA SER A 654 -23.37 68.29 18.09
C SER A 654 -22.71 69.31 19.02
N SER A 655 -21.64 68.91 19.70
CA SER A 655 -20.86 69.77 20.60
C SER A 655 -20.17 70.92 19.83
N GLU A 656 -19.66 70.67 18.63
CA GLU A 656 -19.15 71.72 17.74
C GLU A 656 -20.25 72.72 17.33
N LYS A 657 -21.44 72.22 16.97
CA LYS A 657 -22.61 73.08 16.68
C LYS A 657 -23.01 73.93 17.87
N VAL A 658 -23.08 73.35 19.07
CA VAL A 658 -23.38 74.10 20.30
C VAL A 658 -22.31 75.17 20.53
N THR A 659 -21.03 74.85 20.36
CA THR A 659 -19.93 75.81 20.47
C THR A 659 -20.10 76.99 19.51
N SER A 660 -20.55 76.73 18.28
CA SER A 660 -20.86 77.77 17.29
C SER A 660 -22.03 78.66 17.72
N ILE A 661 -23.12 78.06 18.23
CA ILE A 661 -24.30 78.81 18.73
C ILE A 661 -23.91 79.70 19.91
N ILE A 662 -23.13 79.19 20.86
CA ILE A 662 -22.63 79.96 22.00
C ILE A 662 -21.73 81.11 21.54
N GLY A 663 -20.95 80.91 20.48
CA GLY A 663 -20.20 81.99 19.82
C GLY A 663 -21.09 83.12 19.31
N VAL A 664 -22.21 82.79 18.66
CA VAL A 664 -23.21 83.78 18.20
C VAL A 664 -23.87 84.49 19.39
N ILE A 665 -24.16 83.79 20.48
CA ILE A 665 -24.74 84.39 21.69
C ILE A 665 -23.78 85.40 22.34
N ASP A 666 -22.48 85.07 22.44
CA ASP A 666 -21.46 86.01 22.94
C ASP A 666 -21.37 87.25 22.03
N GLU A 667 -21.50 87.08 20.70
CA GLU A 667 -21.54 88.19 19.75
C GLU A 667 -22.80 89.06 19.90
N ILE A 668 -23.98 88.47 20.10
CA ILE A 668 -25.23 89.19 20.38
C ILE A 668 -25.10 89.96 21.70
N ALA A 669 -24.55 89.34 22.74
CA ALA A 669 -24.32 89.99 24.03
C ALA A 669 -23.36 91.19 23.88
N PHE A 670 -22.31 91.05 23.07
CA PHE A 670 -21.38 92.14 22.76
C PHE A 670 -22.06 93.29 22.01
N GLN A 671 -22.85 92.99 20.97
CA GLN A 671 -23.62 93.99 20.22
C GLN A 671 -24.62 94.72 21.11
N THR A 672 -25.32 93.99 21.99
CA THR A 672 -26.29 94.55 22.94
C THR A 672 -25.61 95.47 23.95
N ASN A 673 -24.43 95.09 24.44
CA ASN A 673 -23.61 95.93 25.31
C ASN A 673 -23.16 97.24 24.61
N LEU A 674 -22.84 97.19 23.32
CA LEU A 674 -22.51 98.40 22.53
C LEU A 674 -23.73 99.29 22.25
N LEU A 675 -24.88 98.69 21.92
CA LEU A 675 -26.14 99.41 21.75
C LEU A 675 -26.58 100.12 23.04
N ALA A 676 -26.48 99.42 24.18
CA ALA A 676 -26.78 99.96 25.49
C ALA A 676 -25.83 101.11 25.87
N LEU A 677 -24.53 100.98 25.52
CA LEU A 677 -23.57 102.06 25.70
C LEU A 677 -23.93 103.30 24.88
N ASN A 678 -24.26 103.14 23.59
CA ASN A 678 -24.67 104.24 22.73
C ASN A 678 -25.96 104.91 23.24
N ALA A 679 -26.95 104.12 23.68
CA ALA A 679 -28.17 104.63 24.28
C ALA A 679 -27.91 105.39 25.58
N GLY A 680 -26.98 104.90 26.42
CA GLY A 680 -26.55 105.59 27.64
C GLY A 680 -25.88 106.94 27.37
N VAL A 681 -25.05 107.02 26.32
CA VAL A 681 -24.43 108.29 25.89
C VAL A 681 -25.48 109.28 25.40
N GLU A 682 -26.44 108.85 24.57
CA GLU A 682 -27.47 109.75 24.05
C GLU A 682 -28.46 110.19 25.15
N ALA A 683 -28.74 109.31 26.11
CA ALA A 683 -29.53 109.65 27.30
C ALA A 683 -28.81 110.69 28.19
N ALA A 684 -27.49 110.58 28.36
CA ALA A 684 -26.69 111.60 29.04
C ALA A 684 -26.68 112.94 28.29
N ARG A 685 -26.72 112.89 26.96
CA ARG A 685 -26.78 114.07 26.08
C ARG A 685 -28.13 114.82 26.18
N ALA A 686 -29.21 114.11 26.48
CA ALA A 686 -30.55 114.66 26.67
C ALA A 686 -30.80 115.31 28.05
N GLY A 687 -29.83 115.25 28.98
CA GLY A 687 -29.92 115.91 30.30
C GLY A 687 -31.03 115.34 31.20
N GLU A 688 -31.75 116.20 31.93
CA GLU A 688 -32.82 115.81 32.87
C GLU A 688 -33.95 114.98 32.20
N ALA A 689 -34.24 115.21 30.92
CA ALA A 689 -35.26 114.46 30.17
C ALA A 689 -34.84 113.01 29.84
N GLY A 690 -33.53 112.71 29.84
CA GLY A 690 -32.97 111.39 29.51
C GLY A 690 -32.73 110.48 30.71
N ARG A 691 -32.97 110.94 31.95
CA ARG A 691 -32.60 110.23 33.19
C ARG A 691 -33.19 108.81 33.28
N GLY A 692 -34.45 108.62 32.89
CA GLY A 692 -35.09 107.30 32.84
C GLY A 692 -34.48 106.36 31.78
N PHE A 693 -34.14 106.90 30.61
CA PHE A 693 -33.47 106.14 29.54
C PHE A 693 -32.04 105.73 29.92
N ALA A 694 -31.33 106.57 30.67
CA ALA A 694 -29.97 106.27 31.14
C ALA A 694 -29.96 105.06 32.11
N VAL A 695 -30.94 104.97 33.01
CA VAL A 695 -31.08 103.82 33.93
C VAL A 695 -31.38 102.53 33.16
N VAL A 696 -32.30 102.58 32.20
CA VAL A 696 -32.61 101.40 31.35
C VAL A 696 -31.38 100.98 30.53
N ALA A 697 -30.64 101.92 29.96
CA ALA A 697 -29.43 101.63 29.21
C ALA A 697 -28.33 100.98 30.08
N GLN A 698 -28.15 101.44 31.33
CA GLN A 698 -27.24 100.83 32.30
C GLN A 698 -27.65 99.38 32.62
N GLU A 699 -28.94 99.14 32.86
CA GLU A 699 -29.46 97.82 33.20
C GLU A 699 -29.33 96.82 32.04
N VAL A 700 -29.62 97.26 30.81
CA VAL A 700 -29.43 96.45 29.59
C VAL A 700 -27.95 96.12 29.39
N ARG A 701 -27.06 97.07 29.69
CA ARG A 701 -25.61 96.86 29.60
C ARG A 701 -25.12 95.82 30.62
N GLU A 702 -25.57 95.92 31.85
CA GLU A 702 -25.21 94.95 32.90
C GLU A 702 -25.75 93.55 32.58
N LEU A 703 -26.98 93.46 32.06
CA LEU A 703 -27.56 92.21 31.58
C LEU A 703 -26.75 91.61 30.41
N ALA A 704 -26.33 92.43 29.45
CA ALA A 704 -25.50 92.00 28.33
C ALA A 704 -24.12 91.49 28.80
N GLN A 705 -23.49 92.13 29.79
CA GLN A 705 -22.24 91.64 30.38
C GLN A 705 -22.42 90.32 31.14
N ARG A 706 -23.51 90.16 31.89
CA ARG A 706 -23.86 88.87 32.53
C ARG A 706 -24.07 87.77 31.49
N CYS A 707 -24.73 88.09 30.38
CA CYS A 707 -24.97 87.16 29.28
C CYS A 707 -23.65 86.72 28.60
N ALA A 708 -22.75 87.65 28.31
CA ALA A 708 -21.43 87.34 27.76
C ALA A 708 -20.58 86.47 28.70
N LYS A 709 -20.60 86.76 30.02
CA LYS A 709 -19.92 85.93 31.01
C LYS A 709 -20.47 84.50 31.04
N ALA A 710 -21.79 84.34 31.09
CA ALA A 710 -22.45 83.04 31.07
C ALA A 710 -22.17 82.28 29.76
N ALA A 711 -22.17 82.96 28.62
CA ALA A 711 -21.83 82.37 27.33
C ALA A 711 -20.41 81.80 27.32
N ARG A 712 -19.42 82.51 27.89
CA ARG A 712 -18.04 82.01 28.00
C ARG A 712 -17.91 80.81 28.93
N GLU A 713 -18.57 80.83 30.09
CA GLU A 713 -18.58 79.68 31.00
C GLU A 713 -19.18 78.43 30.33
N ILE A 714 -20.28 78.58 29.57
CA ILE A 714 -20.86 77.48 28.79
C ILE A 714 -19.90 77.01 27.69
N LYS A 715 -19.22 77.94 27.02
CA LYS A 715 -18.24 77.61 25.98
C LYS A 715 -17.09 76.75 26.52
N ASP A 716 -16.57 77.10 27.69
CA ASP A 716 -15.49 76.34 28.34
C ASP A 716 -15.96 74.93 28.75
N LEU A 717 -17.17 74.81 29.32
CA LEU A 717 -17.77 73.52 29.65
C LEU A 717 -17.95 72.63 28.42
N ILE A 718 -18.51 73.17 27.32
CA ILE A 718 -18.70 72.42 26.08
C ILE A 718 -17.37 72.03 25.45
N SER A 719 -16.35 72.91 25.48
CA SER A 719 -15.02 72.58 24.97
C SER A 719 -14.36 71.45 25.76
N ASN A 720 -14.54 71.42 27.08
CA ASN A 720 -14.05 70.32 27.92
C ASN A 720 -14.80 69.01 27.61
N SER A 721 -16.13 69.07 27.45
CA SER A 721 -16.92 67.90 27.05
C SER A 721 -16.51 67.36 25.67
N ALA A 722 -16.25 68.23 24.69
CA ALA A 722 -15.79 67.81 23.37
C ALA A 722 -14.43 67.09 23.43
N SER A 723 -13.49 67.55 24.26
CA SER A 723 -12.22 66.87 24.51
C SER A 723 -12.41 65.48 25.11
N GLN A 724 -13.29 65.35 26.11
CA GLN A 724 -13.62 64.05 26.72
C GLN A 724 -14.29 63.08 25.74
N VAL A 725 -15.20 63.58 24.89
CA VAL A 725 -15.84 62.78 23.84
C VAL A 725 -14.80 62.31 22.82
N GLY A 726 -13.87 63.18 22.40
CA GLY A 726 -12.77 62.81 21.50
C GLY A 726 -11.89 61.69 22.06
N ALA A 727 -11.50 61.76 23.34
CA ALA A 727 -10.78 60.68 24.00
C ALA A 727 -11.60 59.38 24.07
N GLY A 728 -12.92 59.49 24.28
CA GLY A 728 -13.86 58.37 24.23
C GLY A 728 -13.93 57.69 22.86
N VAL A 729 -13.97 58.47 21.78
CA VAL A 729 -13.95 57.94 20.39
C VAL A 729 -12.71 57.08 20.16
N THR A 730 -11.52 57.56 20.55
CA THR A 730 -10.26 56.82 20.38
C THR A 730 -10.28 55.46 21.09
N LEU A 731 -10.77 55.41 22.35
CA LEU A 731 -10.85 54.15 23.11
C LEU A 731 -11.83 53.15 22.47
N VAL A 732 -12.94 53.65 21.93
CA VAL A 732 -13.93 52.80 21.25
C VAL A 732 -13.38 52.28 19.91
N GLU A 733 -12.62 53.09 19.17
CA GLU A 733 -11.90 52.64 17.96
C GLU A 733 -10.85 51.56 18.26
N GLU A 734 -10.05 51.72 19.33
CA GLU A 734 -9.10 50.69 19.78
C GLU A 734 -9.82 49.38 20.15
N THR A 735 -10.98 49.49 20.81
CA THR A 735 -11.82 48.33 21.13
C THR A 735 -12.32 47.63 19.86
N GLY A 736 -12.71 48.40 18.83
CA GLY A 736 -13.11 47.85 17.53
C GLY A 736 -11.98 47.10 16.81
N LYS A 737 -10.76 47.61 16.88
CA LYS A 737 -9.56 46.92 16.34
C LYS A 737 -9.27 45.62 17.09
N ALA A 738 -9.36 45.62 18.42
CA ALA A 738 -9.17 44.41 19.23
C ALA A 738 -10.21 43.33 18.90
N LEU A 739 -11.48 43.72 18.72
CA LEU A 739 -12.55 42.82 18.29
C LEU A 739 -12.28 42.22 16.90
N SER A 740 -11.73 43.01 15.97
CA SER A 740 -11.36 42.52 14.63
C SER A 740 -10.27 41.45 14.70
N ALA A 741 -9.24 41.66 15.53
CA ALA A 741 -8.19 40.66 15.75
C ALA A 741 -8.76 39.36 16.40
N ILE A 742 -9.71 39.48 17.32
CA ILE A 742 -10.40 38.32 17.92
C ILE A 742 -11.16 37.51 16.85
N MET A 743 -11.83 38.17 15.89
CA MET A 743 -12.52 37.48 14.79
C MET A 743 -11.55 36.70 13.89
N GLU A 744 -10.37 37.25 13.60
CA GLU A 744 -9.32 36.52 12.87
C GLU A 744 -8.85 35.28 13.64
N HIS A 745 -8.66 35.39 14.96
CA HIS A 745 -8.32 34.24 15.81
C HIS A 745 -9.39 33.15 15.79
N PHE A 746 -10.68 33.50 15.84
CA PHE A 746 -11.75 32.51 15.73
C PHE A 746 -11.76 31.80 14.38
N THR A 747 -11.48 32.51 13.29
CA THR A 747 -11.35 31.91 11.95
C THR A 747 -10.22 30.89 11.93
N SER A 748 -9.06 31.23 12.53
CA SER A 748 -7.92 30.32 12.66
C SER A 748 -8.25 29.08 13.51
N ILE A 749 -8.88 29.26 14.67
CA ILE A 749 -9.30 28.16 15.54
C ILE A 749 -10.27 27.24 14.81
N ASN A 750 -11.24 27.78 14.07
CA ASN A 750 -12.17 26.97 13.30
C ASN A 750 -11.44 26.13 12.24
N GLY A 751 -10.43 26.69 11.57
CA GLY A 751 -9.55 25.95 10.66
C GLY A 751 -8.82 24.79 11.34
N LEU A 752 -8.25 25.01 12.52
CA LEU A 752 -7.57 23.96 13.30
C LEU A 752 -8.53 22.83 13.71
N VAL A 753 -9.76 23.17 14.11
CA VAL A 753 -10.77 22.18 14.50
C VAL A 753 -11.23 21.32 13.31
N GLN A 754 -11.29 21.90 12.10
CA GLN A 754 -11.54 21.14 10.86
C GLN A 754 -10.42 20.15 10.57
N VAL A 755 -9.15 20.56 10.72
CA VAL A 755 -8.00 19.68 10.56
C VAL A 755 -8.02 18.54 11.57
N ILE A 756 -8.33 18.82 12.84
CA ILE A 756 -8.47 17.79 13.87
C ILE A 756 -9.56 16.80 13.46
N SER A 757 -10.76 17.27 13.11
CA SER A 757 -11.88 16.39 12.74
C SER A 757 -11.57 15.49 11.55
N ALA A 758 -10.90 16.03 10.52
CA ALA A 758 -10.44 15.26 9.38
C ALA A 758 -9.41 14.20 9.79
N SER A 759 -8.42 14.58 10.61
CA SER A 759 -7.40 13.67 11.14
C SER A 759 -8.00 12.55 11.98
N THR A 760 -8.98 12.86 12.85
CA THR A 760 -9.66 11.87 13.69
C THR A 760 -10.47 10.88 12.85
N THR A 761 -11.08 11.33 11.75
CA THR A 761 -11.77 10.45 10.81
C THR A 761 -10.82 9.47 10.13
N THR A 762 -9.63 9.95 9.72
CA THR A 762 -8.58 9.10 9.14
C THR A 762 -8.03 8.11 10.16
N GLN A 763 -7.77 8.55 11.39
CA GLN A 763 -7.32 7.68 12.48
C GLN A 763 -8.34 6.59 12.79
N TYR A 764 -9.63 6.92 12.81
CA TYR A 764 -10.68 5.93 13.02
C TYR A 764 -10.66 4.83 11.96
N LYS A 765 -10.54 5.19 10.67
CA LYS A 765 -10.39 4.20 9.59
C LYS A 765 -9.14 3.34 9.76
N GLY A 766 -8.01 3.95 10.09
CA GLY A 766 -6.76 3.20 10.33
C GLY A 766 -6.87 2.23 11.50
N ILE A 767 -7.54 2.62 12.59
CA ILE A 767 -7.80 1.74 13.73
C ILE A 767 -8.76 0.60 13.35
N ASP A 768 -9.79 0.87 12.55
CA ASP A 768 -10.72 -0.16 12.06
C ASP A 768 -10.01 -1.21 11.19
N GLU A 769 -9.13 -0.78 10.29
CA GLU A 769 -8.28 -1.67 9.49
C GLU A 769 -7.36 -2.53 10.37
N VAL A 770 -6.73 -1.91 11.38
CA VAL A 770 -5.88 -2.65 12.34
C VAL A 770 -6.71 -3.64 13.17
N ASN A 771 -7.93 -3.28 13.57
CA ASN A 771 -8.82 -4.15 14.32
C ASN A 771 -9.22 -5.39 13.52
N ASN A 772 -9.46 -5.23 12.21
CA ASN A 772 -9.71 -6.34 11.30
C ASN A 772 -8.46 -7.22 11.14
N ALA A 773 -7.28 -6.62 10.97
CA ALA A 773 -6.03 -7.38 10.90
C ALA A 773 -5.75 -8.18 12.19
N VAL A 774 -6.03 -7.63 13.37
CA VAL A 774 -5.88 -8.34 14.65
C VAL A 774 -6.83 -9.54 14.73
N ARG A 775 -8.08 -9.40 14.24
CA ARG A 775 -9.04 -10.51 14.15
C ARG A 775 -8.56 -11.63 13.23
N ASP A 776 -7.95 -11.29 12.09
CA ASP A 776 -7.39 -12.28 11.18
C ASP A 776 -6.22 -13.05 11.84
N VAL A 777 -5.35 -12.33 12.56
CA VAL A 777 -4.25 -12.96 13.31
C VAL A 777 -4.77 -13.82 14.46
N GLU A 778 -5.84 -13.40 15.14
CA GLU A 778 -6.53 -14.22 16.16
C GLU A 778 -7.07 -15.52 15.57
N HIS A 779 -7.72 -15.47 14.40
CA HIS A 779 -8.21 -16.66 13.71
C HIS A 779 -7.07 -17.62 13.32
N ILE A 780 -5.95 -17.09 12.81
CA ILE A 780 -4.74 -17.88 12.51
C ILE A 780 -4.17 -18.50 13.79
N THR A 781 -4.16 -17.75 14.89
CA THR A 781 -3.63 -18.21 16.19
C THR A 781 -4.49 -19.35 16.75
N GLN A 782 -5.81 -19.26 16.67
CA GLN A 782 -6.73 -20.34 17.04
C GLN A 782 -6.55 -21.57 16.13
N HIS A 783 -6.39 -21.36 14.82
CA HIS A 783 -6.12 -22.44 13.89
C HIS A 783 -4.79 -23.14 14.19
N ASN A 784 -3.74 -22.38 14.50
CA ASN A 784 -2.45 -22.92 14.91
C ASN A 784 -2.56 -23.73 16.21
N ALA A 785 -3.35 -23.28 17.19
CA ALA A 785 -3.59 -24.03 18.41
C ALA A 785 -4.25 -25.39 18.10
N ALA A 786 -5.29 -25.40 17.26
CA ALA A 786 -5.94 -26.63 16.82
C ALA A 786 -4.98 -27.57 16.04
N MET A 787 -4.17 -27.01 15.14
CA MET A 787 -3.16 -27.79 14.40
C MET A 787 -2.07 -28.37 15.31
N VAL A 788 -1.69 -27.64 16.36
CA VAL A 788 -0.71 -28.12 17.35
C VAL A 788 -1.30 -29.29 18.15
N GLU A 789 -2.55 -29.21 18.57
CA GLU A 789 -3.24 -30.32 19.24
C GLU A 789 -3.33 -31.56 18.33
N GLU A 790 -3.73 -31.38 17.07
CA GLU A 790 -3.83 -32.46 16.08
C GLU A 790 -2.46 -33.10 15.79
N ASN A 791 -1.43 -32.29 15.52
CA ASN A 791 -0.08 -32.79 15.29
C ASN A 791 0.48 -33.52 16.51
N THR A 792 0.23 -33.01 17.72
CA THR A 792 0.67 -33.67 18.94
C THR A 792 0.01 -35.05 19.09
N ALA A 793 -1.28 -35.16 18.77
CA ALA A 793 -1.99 -36.44 18.76
C ALA A 793 -1.43 -37.42 17.72
N GLU A 794 -1.15 -36.97 16.50
CA GLU A 794 -0.57 -37.81 15.44
C GLU A 794 0.87 -38.23 15.75
N ILE A 795 1.69 -37.37 16.34
CA ILE A 795 3.05 -37.71 16.81
C ILE A 795 2.98 -38.78 17.90
N HIS A 796 2.05 -38.66 18.85
CA HIS A 796 1.83 -39.70 19.87
C HIS A 796 1.41 -41.03 19.25
N ARG A 797 0.50 -41.01 18.28
CA ARG A 797 0.05 -42.19 17.54
C ARG A 797 1.20 -42.84 16.76
N LEU A 798 2.01 -42.05 16.07
CA LEU A 798 3.19 -42.53 15.33
C LEU A 798 4.19 -43.19 16.28
N ARG A 799 4.48 -42.56 17.42
CA ARG A 799 5.37 -43.12 18.44
C ARG A 799 4.86 -44.47 18.95
N GLN A 800 3.57 -44.62 19.21
CA GLN A 800 2.97 -45.91 19.59
C GLN A 800 3.11 -46.97 18.48
N GLN A 801 2.93 -46.60 17.21
CA GLN A 801 3.09 -47.52 16.08
C GLN A 801 4.54 -47.99 15.91
N VAL A 802 5.50 -47.07 16.09
CA VAL A 802 6.94 -47.36 16.04
C VAL A 802 7.36 -48.27 17.19
N GLU A 803 6.83 -48.05 18.40
CA GLU A 803 7.10 -48.90 19.56
C GLU A 803 6.55 -50.32 19.37
N LEU A 804 5.32 -50.45 18.85
CA LEU A 804 4.72 -51.73 18.49
C LEU A 804 5.50 -52.46 17.37
N LEU A 805 5.99 -51.72 16.38
CA LEU A 805 6.80 -52.28 15.29
C LEU A 805 8.15 -52.80 15.84
N ASN A 806 8.79 -52.03 16.72
CA ASN A 806 10.04 -52.43 17.36
C ASN A 806 9.85 -53.68 18.24
N GLU A 807 8.74 -53.76 18.99
CA GLU A 807 8.37 -54.96 19.75
C GLU A 807 8.25 -56.19 18.84
N ARG A 808 7.54 -56.07 17.71
CA ARG A 808 7.38 -57.18 16.74
C ARG A 808 8.69 -57.61 16.10
N ILE A 809 9.59 -56.67 15.79
CA ILE A 809 10.90 -56.97 15.22
C ILE A 809 11.81 -57.63 16.27
N SER A 810 11.71 -57.23 17.55
CA SER A 810 12.52 -57.78 18.63
C SER A 810 12.29 -59.28 18.90
N HIS A 811 11.16 -59.83 18.45
CA HIS A 811 10.87 -61.27 18.49
C HIS A 811 11.83 -62.09 17.61
N PHE A 812 12.38 -61.48 16.55
CA PHE A 812 13.29 -62.13 15.62
C PHE A 812 14.74 -62.04 16.13
N GLN A 813 15.31 -63.18 16.51
CA GLN A 813 16.69 -63.30 16.97
C GLN A 813 17.64 -63.35 15.78
N THR A 814 18.36 -62.27 15.53
CA THR A 814 19.47 -62.22 14.56
C THR A 814 20.80 -62.47 15.28
N ALA A 815 21.81 -63.00 14.58
CA ALA A 815 23.09 -63.41 15.17
C ALA A 815 23.88 -62.27 15.86
N ASP A 816 23.50 -61.02 15.63
CA ASP A 816 24.08 -59.80 16.21
C ASP A 816 23.66 -59.48 17.67
N GLY A 817 23.08 -60.45 18.39
CA GLY A 817 22.78 -60.33 19.82
C GLY A 817 23.99 -60.17 20.76
N ARG A 818 25.23 -60.09 20.25
CA ARG A 818 26.42 -59.76 21.06
C ARG A 818 26.73 -58.25 21.01
N ARG A 819 25.98 -57.52 21.83
CA ARG A 819 26.39 -56.33 22.62
C ARG A 819 27.58 -55.52 22.08
N THR A 820 27.28 -54.38 21.46
CA THR A 820 28.02 -53.14 21.71
C THR A 820 27.14 -52.23 22.57
N SER A 821 27.32 -52.30 23.90
CA SER A 821 26.79 -51.26 24.79
C SER A 821 27.36 -49.91 24.35
N PRO A 822 26.53 -48.86 24.15
CA PRO A 822 27.06 -47.54 23.88
C PRO A 822 27.75 -47.05 25.15
N ALA A 823 29.06 -46.86 25.05
CA ALA A 823 29.83 -46.16 26.05
C ALA A 823 29.22 -44.76 26.24
N SER A 824 28.88 -44.45 27.48
CA SER A 824 28.53 -43.13 27.97
C SER A 824 29.54 -42.09 27.50
N ILE A 825 29.18 -41.30 26.47
CA ILE A 825 29.89 -40.06 26.15
C ILE A 825 29.42 -39.01 27.14
N VAL A 826 30.35 -38.70 28.04
CA VAL A 826 30.28 -37.60 28.99
C VAL A 826 30.17 -36.28 28.23
N ARG A 827 29.05 -35.61 28.48
CA ARG A 827 28.76 -34.17 28.44
C ARG A 827 30.02 -33.28 28.42
N MET A 828 30.29 -32.62 27.30
CA MET A 828 31.05 -31.36 27.29
C MET A 828 30.74 -30.53 26.04
N ALA A 829 29.87 -29.52 26.17
CA ALA A 829 29.91 -28.24 25.47
C ALA A 829 28.70 -27.38 25.89
N ALA A 830 28.91 -26.54 26.91
CA ALA A 830 28.12 -25.34 27.11
C ALA A 830 29.04 -24.16 26.87
N VAL A 831 28.95 -23.54 25.68
CA VAL A 831 29.26 -22.13 25.41
C VAL A 831 28.42 -21.71 24.21
N SER A 832 27.43 -20.86 24.49
CA SER A 832 26.91 -19.72 23.72
C SER A 832 25.45 -19.47 24.09
#